data_AF-A0AAP2D6F6-F1
#
_entry.id   AF-A0AAP2D6F6-F1
#
_cell.length_a   1.000
_cell.length_b   1.000
_cell.length_c   1.000
_cell.angle_alpha   90.00
_cell.angle_beta   90.00
_cell.angle_gamma   90.00
#
_symmetry.space_group_name_H-M   'P 1'
#
loop_
_entity.id
_entity.type
_entity.pdbx_description
1 polymer ?
#
loop_
_entity_poly.entity_id
_entity_poly.type
_entity_poly.pdbx_seq_one_letter_code
_entity_poly.pdbx_strand_id
1 'polypeptide(L)'
;MKERFPLFYALFRIRLQGLAVLLMLLAQALYAQDPPPYGTPFSGVPDARDVNMYQVHIRPYSAAGNLQGVISRLDQIKALGTNVIYLMPLYPHGTDARSSQSPYCVKDFKAVGAEYGSLTDLRTLVDGAHSRGMAVMLDFVVNQTSWDHPWITQHPDWYVRVNGVIQQLAEFSDVAALDMNNTTMRAAMIDAMRYWIFAANIDGYRCDFANNAPLPFWTAVINNLRGITSHKLLMFAEGDRIENFQAGFDMNFGDKWFYDALEDVAKGGSVSLFQSVTNTEYTYAGAAQQVVRYTANHDTETRTDGFLPFQLFQNHAGVVVNFVVSAYMRGVPFLTSGQEVDFNQAIPWPYTTVKINWSANPTAAADFTKILTFRTNSTAVRRGTLTTYSNNDVCAFTKVSGTEKVVVLANLRNNGASYVIPAALAGSYVDAYTGAAVTLTAGATQSLSNFQYRVLTNANVPDVPVASVAVSPTSASIKVGLTQQLTATVSPANATNQSVTWASSNTAVATVNSSGLVTGVSTGSATITATTVSGGKTATAAITVTPASSFTVYFYKPASWGTTLRIYYWNTLPAGSIPTVTWPGVSMANAGGGWYSYTFTNVTSTNLIFNDGTNQTADLIRSTTGWYQNNTWYNADPGTPPVTDTYYTIRNRWKNTYLYDAGGSVGYGATAANNNYQWQKVAIDANYFWLKNRGTGEYMHIENQTGSVQCTAVTLEWWSAQWLQDNVDGTYVRLRNHWQTGSIIHVEGQTGSAQYAGAQEGWYSAQWQLIPVSTGGRTAASEMPVYEERSLSAVAVYPNPARGNQLHVQVPELPDAIPAAVLIQDVHGRPVLETRVKRSGVITHDLPGGLYFVKVRTAEAVRVEKVLIER
;
A
#
# COMPACT_ATOMS: atom_id res chain seq x y z
N MET A 1 -36.41 40.61 -41.05
CA MET A 1 -36.75 40.56 -39.61
C MET A 1 -37.15 39.14 -39.21
N LYS A 2 -36.30 38.14 -38.90
CA LYS A 2 -34.88 37.81 -39.20
C LYS A 2 -33.83 38.94 -39.23
N GLU A 3 -32.64 38.65 -38.70
CA GLU A 3 -31.60 39.63 -38.30
C GLU A 3 -31.96 40.43 -37.04
N ARG A 4 -30.92 40.70 -36.22
CA ARG A 4 -30.97 41.20 -34.83
C ARG A 4 -31.57 40.21 -33.80
N PHE A 5 -30.79 39.20 -33.40
CA PHE A 5 -30.58 38.80 -31.98
C PHE A 5 -29.52 37.68 -31.73
N PRO A 6 -28.39 37.58 -32.49
CA PRO A 6 -27.38 36.54 -32.22
C PRO A 6 -26.70 36.68 -30.85
N LEU A 7 -26.56 37.92 -30.34
CA LEU A 7 -25.81 38.20 -29.12
C LEU A 7 -26.49 37.66 -27.85
N PHE A 8 -27.83 37.75 -27.74
CA PHE A 8 -28.56 37.28 -26.56
C PHE A 8 -28.55 35.76 -26.43
N TYR A 9 -28.68 35.04 -27.55
CA TYR A 9 -28.64 33.57 -27.56
C TYR A 9 -27.24 33.03 -27.24
N ALA A 10 -26.19 33.73 -27.70
CA ALA A 10 -24.81 33.45 -27.33
C ALA A 10 -24.58 33.69 -25.82
N LEU A 11 -24.99 34.86 -25.29
CA LEU A 11 -24.83 35.19 -23.87
C LEU A 11 -25.60 34.23 -22.94
N PHE A 12 -26.78 33.75 -23.35
CA PHE A 12 -27.54 32.76 -22.56
C PHE A 12 -26.87 31.37 -22.57
N ARG A 13 -26.32 30.93 -23.72
CA ARG A 13 -25.50 29.70 -23.78
C ARG A 13 -24.20 29.83 -22.99
N ILE A 14 -23.51 30.96 -23.05
CA ILE A 14 -22.29 31.22 -22.26
C ILE A 14 -22.61 31.22 -20.76
N ARG A 15 -23.79 31.70 -20.33
CA ARG A 15 -24.22 31.59 -18.93
C ARG A 15 -24.60 30.17 -18.51
N LEU A 16 -25.29 29.37 -19.36
CA LEU A 16 -25.57 27.97 -19.04
C LEU A 16 -24.30 27.10 -19.04
N GLN A 17 -23.42 27.29 -20.02
CA GLN A 17 -22.13 26.59 -20.09
C GLN A 17 -21.20 27.06 -18.97
N GLY A 18 -21.18 28.35 -18.65
CA GLY A 18 -20.45 28.89 -17.50
C GLY A 18 -20.97 28.35 -16.16
N LEU A 19 -22.29 28.19 -16.00
CA LEU A 19 -22.88 27.60 -14.80
C LEU A 19 -22.62 26.09 -14.71
N ALA A 20 -22.66 25.38 -15.84
CA ALA A 20 -22.31 23.95 -15.91
C ALA A 20 -20.81 23.71 -15.65
N VAL A 21 -19.93 24.55 -16.19
CA VAL A 21 -18.49 24.53 -15.92
C VAL A 21 -18.20 24.95 -14.48
N LEU A 22 -18.94 25.91 -13.91
CA LEU A 22 -18.83 26.27 -12.49
C LEU A 22 -19.32 25.14 -11.57
N LEU A 23 -20.38 24.43 -11.93
CA LEU A 23 -20.85 23.23 -11.23
C LEU A 23 -19.87 22.06 -11.37
N MET A 24 -19.23 21.89 -12.53
CA MET A 24 -18.16 20.90 -12.74
C MET A 24 -16.87 21.28 -12.00
N LEU A 25 -16.54 22.57 -11.88
CA LEU A 25 -15.40 23.06 -11.09
C LEU A 25 -15.67 22.98 -9.58
N LEU A 26 -16.91 23.23 -9.14
CA LEU A 26 -17.35 23.00 -7.77
C LEU A 26 -17.37 21.50 -7.43
N ALA A 27 -17.75 20.64 -8.37
CA ALA A 27 -17.59 19.20 -8.22
C ALA A 27 -16.10 18.81 -8.16
N GLN A 28 -15.26 19.31 -9.09
CA GLN A 28 -13.81 19.04 -9.12
C GLN A 28 -13.07 19.54 -7.87
N ALA A 29 -13.55 20.60 -7.22
CA ALA A 29 -13.00 21.09 -5.95
C ALA A 29 -13.23 20.14 -4.76
N LEU A 30 -14.07 19.10 -4.87
CA LEU A 30 -14.18 18.03 -3.88
C LEU A 30 -13.22 16.85 -4.11
N TYR A 31 -12.51 16.74 -5.25
CA TYR A 31 -11.66 15.58 -5.57
C TYR A 31 -10.21 15.72 -5.09
N ALA A 32 -10.02 16.23 -3.87
CA ALA A 32 -8.76 16.24 -3.14
C ALA A 32 -8.88 15.53 -1.77
N GLN A 33 -9.79 14.55 -1.67
CA GLN A 33 -10.18 13.92 -0.40
C GLN A 33 -9.43 12.61 -0.07
N ASP A 34 -9.05 11.83 -1.07
CA ASP A 34 -8.43 10.53 -0.82
C ASP A 34 -6.95 10.67 -0.42
N PRO A 35 -6.50 10.04 0.69
CA PRO A 35 -5.08 9.96 1.00
C PRO A 35 -4.37 9.06 -0.03
N PRO A 36 -3.03 9.15 -0.17
CA PRO A 36 -2.29 8.24 -1.03
C PRO A 36 -2.55 6.77 -0.65
N PRO A 37 -2.79 5.87 -1.63
CA PRO A 37 -3.01 4.46 -1.34
C PRO A 37 -1.82 3.83 -0.64
N TYR A 38 -2.08 3.15 0.47
CA TYR A 38 -1.14 2.27 1.14
C TYR A 38 -1.22 0.86 0.53
N GLY A 39 -0.06 0.24 0.29
CA GLY A 39 0.01 -1.13 -0.20
C GLY A 39 -0.50 -1.29 -1.64
N THR A 40 -0.88 -2.53 -1.98
CA THR A 40 -1.56 -2.87 -3.24
C THR A 40 -2.97 -3.35 -2.88
N PRO A 41 -4.03 -2.86 -3.56
CA PRO A 41 -5.40 -3.33 -3.33
C PRO A 41 -5.51 -4.84 -3.40
N PHE A 42 -6.11 -5.45 -2.38
CA PHE A 42 -6.18 -6.90 -2.30
C PHE A 42 -7.17 -7.48 -3.31
N SER A 43 -6.66 -8.24 -4.27
CA SER A 43 -7.47 -8.85 -5.32
C SER A 43 -8.30 -10.05 -4.85
N GLY A 44 -8.10 -10.53 -3.61
CA GLY A 44 -8.71 -11.74 -3.07
C GLY A 44 -10.06 -11.55 -2.38
N VAL A 45 -10.64 -10.34 -2.42
CA VAL A 45 -11.95 -10.07 -1.80
C VAL A 45 -13.03 -10.98 -2.42
N PRO A 46 -13.74 -11.81 -1.62
CA PRO A 46 -14.66 -12.81 -2.15
C PRO A 46 -15.94 -12.21 -2.75
N ASP A 47 -16.72 -13.00 -3.47
CA ASP A 47 -18.16 -12.73 -3.71
C ASP A 47 -18.91 -12.97 -2.40
N ALA A 48 -19.97 -12.21 -2.10
CA ALA A 48 -20.67 -12.29 -0.81
C ALA A 48 -21.16 -13.72 -0.48
N ARG A 49 -21.47 -14.56 -1.49
CA ARG A 49 -21.85 -15.97 -1.27
C ARG A 49 -20.68 -16.86 -0.81
N ASP A 50 -19.44 -16.47 -1.11
CA ASP A 50 -18.23 -17.18 -0.70
C ASP A 50 -17.67 -16.72 0.65
N VAL A 51 -18.23 -15.67 1.26
CA VAL A 51 -17.75 -15.16 2.57
C VAL A 51 -17.95 -16.20 3.67
N ASN A 52 -16.89 -16.41 4.44
CA ASN A 52 -16.90 -16.97 5.79
C ASN A 52 -16.33 -15.88 6.71
N MET A 53 -17.19 -15.28 7.55
CA MET A 53 -16.86 -14.06 8.29
C MET A 53 -16.47 -14.35 9.75
N TYR A 54 -15.49 -13.61 10.25
CA TYR A 54 -15.06 -13.65 11.64
C TYR A 54 -15.09 -12.24 12.26
N GLN A 55 -15.89 -12.03 13.31
CA GLN A 55 -15.93 -10.78 14.07
C GLN A 55 -14.82 -10.78 15.13
N VAL A 56 -13.95 -9.76 15.06
CA VAL A 56 -12.90 -9.49 16.05
C VAL A 56 -13.42 -8.52 17.09
N HIS A 57 -13.67 -9.04 18.29
CA HIS A 57 -14.04 -8.25 19.46
C HIS A 57 -12.74 -7.77 20.14
N ILE A 58 -12.19 -6.62 19.71
CA ILE A 58 -10.77 -6.23 19.94
C ILE A 58 -10.39 -6.16 21.43
N ARG A 59 -11.18 -5.47 22.26
CA ARG A 59 -10.88 -5.26 23.70
C ARG A 59 -10.78 -6.57 24.51
N PRO A 60 -11.68 -7.55 24.38
CA PRO A 60 -11.55 -8.85 25.04
C PRO A 60 -10.59 -9.82 24.32
N TYR A 61 -10.19 -9.56 23.07
CA TYR A 61 -9.43 -10.49 22.22
C TYR A 61 -8.10 -10.99 22.81
N SER A 62 -7.46 -10.17 23.67
CA SER A 62 -6.17 -10.51 24.28
C SER A 62 -5.99 -9.78 25.61
N ALA A 63 -4.95 -10.14 26.36
CA ALA A 63 -4.59 -9.42 27.59
C ALA A 63 -4.38 -7.90 27.35
N ALA A 64 -3.79 -7.52 26.20
CA ALA A 64 -3.58 -6.13 25.82
C ALA A 64 -4.83 -5.46 25.22
N GLY A 65 -5.78 -6.23 24.67
CA GLY A 65 -7.04 -5.71 24.12
C GLY A 65 -6.89 -4.82 22.88
N ASN A 66 -5.83 -5.02 22.09
CA ASN A 66 -5.42 -4.13 21.00
C ASN A 66 -5.13 -4.87 19.67
N LEU A 67 -4.80 -4.14 18.62
CA LEU A 67 -4.57 -4.70 17.27
C LEU A 67 -3.44 -5.74 17.24
N GLN A 68 -2.39 -5.57 18.04
CA GLN A 68 -1.29 -6.53 18.13
C GLN A 68 -1.73 -7.88 18.71
N GLY A 69 -2.70 -7.88 19.62
CA GLY A 69 -3.38 -9.09 20.07
C GLY A 69 -4.07 -9.84 18.93
N VAL A 70 -4.69 -9.12 18.00
CA VAL A 70 -5.35 -9.70 16.81
C VAL A 70 -4.31 -10.23 15.81
N ILE A 71 -3.28 -9.43 15.51
CA ILE A 71 -2.15 -9.80 14.63
C ILE A 71 -1.55 -11.14 15.07
N SER A 72 -1.35 -11.34 16.38
CA SER A 72 -0.78 -12.56 16.95
C SER A 72 -1.62 -13.83 16.73
N ARG A 73 -2.87 -13.71 16.29
CA ARG A 73 -3.80 -14.84 16.06
C ARG A 73 -4.32 -14.96 14.61
N LEU A 74 -3.77 -14.20 13.66
CA LEU A 74 -4.22 -14.24 12.26
C LEU A 74 -4.10 -15.63 11.61
N ASP A 75 -3.13 -16.45 12.02
CA ASP A 75 -2.99 -17.84 11.57
C ASP A 75 -4.13 -18.74 12.10
N GLN A 76 -4.56 -18.53 13.34
CA GLN A 76 -5.67 -19.25 13.97
C GLN A 76 -7.01 -18.83 13.34
N ILE A 77 -7.21 -17.52 13.09
CA ILE A 77 -8.38 -17.02 12.36
C ILE A 77 -8.43 -17.66 10.96
N LYS A 78 -7.28 -17.73 10.26
CA LYS A 78 -7.22 -18.37 8.94
C LYS A 78 -7.48 -19.87 9.00
N ALA A 79 -6.97 -20.57 10.01
CA ALA A 79 -7.11 -22.01 10.19
C ALA A 79 -8.58 -22.46 10.33
N LEU A 80 -9.46 -21.59 10.84
CA LEU A 80 -10.91 -21.83 10.89
C LEU A 80 -11.58 -21.90 9.50
N GLY A 81 -10.89 -21.52 8.42
CA GLY A 81 -11.49 -21.39 7.08
C GLY A 81 -12.09 -20.00 6.79
N THR A 82 -11.75 -19.00 7.62
CA THR A 82 -12.13 -17.60 7.42
C THR A 82 -11.51 -17.01 6.14
N ASN A 83 -12.26 -16.14 5.48
CA ASN A 83 -11.78 -15.32 4.37
C ASN A 83 -12.18 -13.84 4.44
N VAL A 84 -12.99 -13.44 5.43
CA VAL A 84 -13.25 -12.03 5.77
C VAL A 84 -13.16 -11.83 7.28
N ILE A 85 -12.29 -10.94 7.70
CA ILE A 85 -12.22 -10.41 9.06
C ILE A 85 -13.08 -9.15 9.12
N TYR A 86 -13.91 -9.04 10.16
CA TYR A 86 -14.62 -7.82 10.52
C TYR A 86 -14.07 -7.33 11.86
N LEU A 87 -13.44 -6.16 11.85
CA LEU A 87 -12.97 -5.49 13.07
C LEU A 87 -14.07 -4.60 13.63
N MET A 88 -14.40 -4.76 14.90
CA MET A 88 -15.19 -3.79 15.67
C MET A 88 -14.55 -2.38 15.67
N PRO A 89 -15.27 -1.31 16.07
CA PRO A 89 -14.75 0.06 15.98
C PRO A 89 -13.40 0.22 16.68
N LEU A 90 -12.47 0.89 15.99
CA LEU A 90 -11.08 1.08 16.42
C LEU A 90 -10.69 2.56 16.57
N TYR A 91 -11.68 3.44 16.60
CA TYR A 91 -11.52 4.90 16.65
C TYR A 91 -11.21 5.37 18.09
N PRO A 92 -10.66 6.59 18.29
CA PRO A 92 -10.66 7.22 19.59
C PRO A 92 -12.11 7.42 20.08
N HIS A 93 -12.38 7.06 21.33
CA HIS A 93 -13.67 7.30 21.97
C HIS A 93 -13.70 8.69 22.66
N GLY A 94 -14.90 9.17 22.96
CA GLY A 94 -15.12 10.45 23.63
C GLY A 94 -14.67 10.49 25.09
N THR A 95 -14.20 11.64 25.55
CA THR A 95 -13.52 11.78 26.86
C THR A 95 -14.07 12.89 27.77
N ASP A 96 -15.04 13.67 27.31
CA ASP A 96 -15.71 14.67 28.16
C ASP A 96 -16.74 14.04 29.10
N ALA A 97 -17.30 14.85 30.00
CA ALA A 97 -18.24 14.40 31.02
C ALA A 97 -19.59 13.88 30.49
N ARG A 98 -19.88 14.06 29.19
CA ARG A 98 -21.08 13.50 28.55
C ARG A 98 -20.79 12.23 27.75
N SER A 99 -19.58 12.05 27.23
CA SER A 99 -19.20 10.88 26.45
C SER A 99 -18.91 9.64 27.31
N SER A 100 -18.79 8.47 26.68
CA SER A 100 -18.43 7.22 27.34
C SER A 100 -17.24 6.53 26.67
N GLN A 101 -16.70 5.50 27.33
CA GLN A 101 -15.67 4.63 26.73
C GLN A 101 -16.21 3.68 25.64
N SER A 102 -17.47 3.81 25.21
CA SER A 102 -18.04 3.05 24.10
C SER A 102 -17.15 3.11 22.84
N PRO A 103 -16.83 1.98 22.18
CA PRO A 103 -16.17 1.99 20.87
C PRO A 103 -16.95 2.78 19.81
N TYR A 104 -18.28 2.89 19.99
CA TYR A 104 -19.21 3.58 19.10
C TYR A 104 -19.39 5.08 19.44
N CYS A 105 -18.84 5.56 20.56
CA CYS A 105 -18.80 6.98 20.93
C CYS A 105 -17.59 7.67 20.25
N VAL A 106 -17.62 7.71 18.91
CA VAL A 106 -16.45 8.09 18.08
C VAL A 106 -16.11 9.58 18.20
N LYS A 107 -14.85 9.87 18.55
CA LYS A 107 -14.27 11.22 18.69
C LYS A 107 -13.46 11.68 17.46
N ASP A 108 -12.95 10.75 16.65
CA ASP A 108 -12.28 11.05 15.38
C ASP A 108 -12.41 9.87 14.41
N PHE A 109 -13.13 10.07 13.31
CA PHE A 109 -13.37 9.04 12.28
C PHE A 109 -12.15 8.69 11.42
N LYS A 110 -11.03 9.44 11.49
CA LYS A 110 -9.82 9.22 10.66
C LYS A 110 -8.57 8.85 11.49
N ALA A 111 -8.73 8.66 12.80
CA ALA A 111 -7.66 8.21 13.69
C ALA A 111 -7.90 6.78 14.20
N VAL A 112 -6.80 6.10 14.58
CA VAL A 112 -6.85 4.87 15.39
C VAL A 112 -6.81 5.29 16.86
N GLY A 113 -7.69 4.73 17.69
CA GLY A 113 -7.70 4.94 19.13
C GLY A 113 -6.41 4.43 19.77
N ALA A 114 -5.77 5.26 20.61
CA ALA A 114 -4.49 4.93 21.23
C ALA A 114 -4.51 3.65 22.10
N GLU A 115 -5.68 3.20 22.56
CA GLU A 115 -5.84 1.90 23.22
C GLU A 115 -5.63 0.70 22.28
N TYR A 116 -5.95 0.87 20.99
CA TYR A 116 -5.86 -0.17 19.97
C TYR A 116 -4.51 -0.21 19.25
N GLY A 117 -3.78 0.92 19.26
CA GLY A 117 -2.47 1.08 18.62
C GLY A 117 -2.44 2.31 17.71
N SER A 118 -1.91 2.13 16.50
CA SER A 118 -1.71 3.17 15.50
C SER A 118 -2.20 2.74 14.11
N LEU A 119 -2.23 3.67 13.15
CA LEU A 119 -2.47 3.34 11.73
C LEU A 119 -1.45 2.33 11.18
N THR A 120 -0.21 2.33 11.69
CA THR A 120 0.82 1.34 11.31
C THR A 120 0.48 -0.06 11.80
N ASP A 121 -0.11 -0.19 12.99
CA ASP A 121 -0.56 -1.48 13.53
C ASP A 121 -1.78 -2.00 12.75
N LEU A 122 -2.71 -1.11 12.39
CA LEU A 122 -3.84 -1.48 11.51
C LEU A 122 -3.35 -1.96 10.14
N ARG A 123 -2.42 -1.24 9.51
CA ARG A 123 -1.78 -1.65 8.26
C ARG A 123 -1.10 -3.01 8.37
N THR A 124 -0.39 -3.25 9.48
CA THR A 124 0.27 -4.54 9.76
C THR A 124 -0.75 -5.68 9.89
N LEU A 125 -1.92 -5.42 10.49
CA LEU A 125 -3.03 -6.38 10.56
C LEU A 125 -3.60 -6.66 9.17
N VAL A 126 -3.86 -5.62 8.37
CA VAL A 126 -4.41 -5.74 7.01
C VAL A 126 -3.45 -6.50 6.10
N ASP A 127 -2.17 -6.12 6.02
CA ASP A 127 -1.14 -6.84 5.27
C ASP A 127 -1.00 -8.30 5.75
N GLY A 128 -1.10 -8.52 7.07
CA GLY A 128 -1.10 -9.84 7.70
C GLY A 128 -2.30 -10.71 7.33
N ALA A 129 -3.48 -10.12 7.11
CA ALA A 129 -4.69 -10.79 6.68
C ALA A 129 -4.67 -11.06 5.16
N HIS A 130 -4.28 -10.06 4.36
CA HIS A 130 -4.13 -10.15 2.90
C HIS A 130 -3.14 -11.23 2.48
N SER A 131 -1.98 -11.30 3.14
CA SER A 131 -0.97 -12.35 2.92
C SER A 131 -1.46 -13.77 3.26
N ARG A 132 -2.54 -13.89 4.02
CA ARG A 132 -3.26 -15.15 4.34
C ARG A 132 -4.50 -15.38 3.47
N GLY A 133 -4.74 -14.53 2.48
CA GLY A 133 -5.93 -14.59 1.64
C GLY A 133 -7.21 -14.35 2.45
N MET A 134 -7.22 -13.32 3.30
CA MET A 134 -8.39 -12.84 4.04
C MET A 134 -8.55 -11.34 3.79
N ALA A 135 -9.77 -10.92 3.46
CA ALA A 135 -10.13 -9.50 3.39
C ALA A 135 -10.39 -8.94 4.80
N VAL A 136 -10.27 -7.62 4.98
CA VAL A 136 -10.53 -6.91 6.25
C VAL A 136 -11.58 -5.82 6.04
N MET A 137 -12.67 -5.90 6.80
CA MET A 137 -13.68 -4.84 6.92
C MET A 137 -13.56 -4.15 8.27
N LEU A 138 -13.81 -2.83 8.30
CA LEU A 138 -13.97 -2.08 9.55
C LEU A 138 -15.44 -1.91 9.89
N ASP A 139 -15.74 -1.79 11.18
CA ASP A 139 -16.96 -1.15 11.63
C ASP A 139 -16.92 0.35 11.34
N PHE A 140 -18.03 0.93 10.94
CA PHE A 140 -18.12 2.35 10.64
C PHE A 140 -19.45 2.95 11.11
N VAL A 141 -19.32 3.96 11.96
CA VAL A 141 -20.41 4.62 12.68
C VAL A 141 -20.87 5.83 11.89
N VAL A 142 -22.18 5.93 11.59
CA VAL A 142 -22.71 7.02 10.75
C VAL A 142 -23.76 7.91 11.41
N ASN A 143 -24.43 7.45 12.48
CA ASN A 143 -25.59 8.18 13.02
C ASN A 143 -25.19 9.22 14.09
N GLN A 144 -23.97 9.13 14.62
CA GLN A 144 -23.57 9.79 15.86
C GLN A 144 -22.08 10.10 15.96
N THR A 145 -21.72 11.01 16.87
CA THR A 145 -20.34 11.23 17.34
C THR A 145 -20.30 11.32 18.87
N SER A 146 -19.11 11.33 19.47
CA SER A 146 -18.94 11.78 20.85
C SER A 146 -19.32 13.27 21.03
N TRP A 147 -19.53 13.68 22.28
CA TRP A 147 -19.84 15.08 22.62
C TRP A 147 -18.64 16.02 22.55
N ASP A 148 -17.42 15.47 22.53
CA ASP A 148 -16.16 16.19 22.34
C ASP A 148 -15.55 16.00 20.94
N HIS A 149 -16.32 15.47 19.99
CA HIS A 149 -15.93 15.39 18.58
C HIS A 149 -15.75 16.81 18.00
N PRO A 150 -14.68 17.10 17.22
CA PRO A 150 -14.41 18.46 16.73
C PRO A 150 -15.57 19.13 15.99
N TRP A 151 -16.35 18.35 15.23
CA TRP A 151 -17.55 18.82 14.53
C TRP A 151 -18.62 19.45 15.44
N ILE A 152 -18.71 19.08 16.73
CA ILE A 152 -19.66 19.71 17.68
C ILE A 152 -19.46 21.22 17.75
N THR A 153 -18.21 21.68 17.65
CA THR A 153 -17.85 23.12 17.71
C THR A 153 -17.63 23.73 16.33
N GLN A 154 -17.07 22.96 15.39
CA GLN A 154 -16.74 23.43 14.03
C GLN A 154 -17.96 23.48 13.12
N HIS A 155 -18.89 22.53 13.30
CA HIS A 155 -20.05 22.29 12.44
C HIS A 155 -21.31 21.92 13.27
N PRO A 156 -21.76 22.77 14.21
CA PRO A 156 -22.96 22.50 15.01
C PRO A 156 -24.23 22.38 14.14
N ASP A 157 -24.20 22.78 12.87
CA ASP A 157 -25.26 22.56 11.88
C ASP A 157 -25.32 21.15 11.27
N TRP A 158 -24.31 20.30 11.53
CA TRP A 158 -24.28 18.90 11.10
C TRP A 158 -25.06 17.98 12.05
N TYR A 159 -25.59 18.52 13.15
CA TYR A 159 -26.28 17.77 14.19
C TYR A 159 -27.77 18.10 14.24
N VAL A 160 -28.56 17.12 14.69
CA VAL A 160 -29.98 17.31 15.02
C VAL A 160 -30.09 18.32 16.15
N ARG A 161 -30.86 19.39 15.95
CA ARG A 161 -31.02 20.48 16.92
C ARG A 161 -32.48 20.81 17.19
N VAL A 162 -32.81 21.03 18.46
CA VAL A 162 -34.10 21.54 18.93
C VAL A 162 -33.84 22.82 19.71
N ASN A 163 -34.50 23.92 19.34
CA ASN A 163 -34.30 25.25 19.94
C ASN A 163 -32.81 25.70 19.97
N GLY A 164 -32.03 25.31 18.96
CA GLY A 164 -30.59 25.60 18.86
C GLY A 164 -29.66 24.64 19.63
N VAL A 165 -30.20 23.73 20.45
CA VAL A 165 -29.44 22.77 21.27
C VAL A 165 -29.25 21.46 20.52
N ILE A 166 -28.01 20.95 20.45
CA ILE A 166 -27.68 19.64 19.87
C ILE A 166 -28.31 18.51 20.68
N GLN A 167 -28.97 17.58 20.00
CA GLN A 167 -29.68 16.44 20.61
C GLN A 167 -28.81 15.18 20.66
N GLN A 168 -29.12 14.30 21.61
CA GLN A 168 -28.55 12.95 21.68
C GLN A 168 -29.19 12.01 20.64
N LEU A 169 -28.54 10.88 20.32
CA LEU A 169 -29.15 9.87 19.44
C LEU A 169 -30.12 8.99 20.24
N ALA A 170 -31.43 9.21 20.07
CA ALA A 170 -32.47 8.41 20.72
C ALA A 170 -32.24 8.26 22.25
N GLU A 171 -32.18 7.05 22.79
CA GLU A 171 -31.86 6.76 24.20
C GLU A 171 -30.36 6.91 24.57
N PHE A 172 -29.45 6.94 23.57
CA PHE A 172 -28.00 6.96 23.77
C PHE A 172 -27.51 8.36 24.16
N SER A 173 -27.49 8.63 25.46
CA SER A 173 -27.12 9.94 26.03
C SER A 173 -25.63 10.27 25.90
N ASP A 174 -24.78 9.28 25.65
CA ASP A 174 -23.33 9.42 25.53
C ASP A 174 -22.85 9.88 24.15
N VAL A 175 -23.77 10.05 23.20
CA VAL A 175 -23.46 10.44 21.81
C VAL A 175 -24.41 11.51 21.29
N ALA A 176 -23.90 12.36 20.39
CA ALA A 176 -24.63 13.43 19.73
C ALA A 176 -25.13 12.99 18.35
N ALA A 177 -26.41 13.25 18.03
CA ALA A 177 -27.06 12.79 16.80
C ALA A 177 -26.70 13.66 15.59
N LEU A 178 -26.16 13.05 14.53
CA LEU A 178 -25.89 13.70 13.26
C LEU A 178 -27.18 13.87 12.44
N ASP A 179 -27.39 15.05 11.86
CA ASP A 179 -28.51 15.27 10.94
C ASP A 179 -28.20 14.63 9.59
N MET A 180 -28.77 13.44 9.38
CA MET A 180 -28.67 12.70 8.13
C MET A 180 -29.16 13.45 6.89
N ASN A 181 -29.79 14.62 6.98
CA ASN A 181 -30.15 15.45 5.83
C ASN A 181 -29.07 16.44 5.42
N ASN A 182 -28.10 16.75 6.30
CA ASN A 182 -27.05 17.73 6.02
C ASN A 182 -26.06 17.20 4.97
N THR A 183 -26.09 17.78 3.77
CA THR A 183 -25.28 17.30 2.63
C THR A 183 -23.77 17.48 2.79
N THR A 184 -23.30 18.47 3.56
CA THR A 184 -21.86 18.65 3.81
C THR A 184 -21.35 17.67 4.86
N MET A 185 -22.16 17.36 5.88
CA MET A 185 -21.91 16.24 6.80
C MET A 185 -21.81 14.91 6.04
N ARG A 186 -22.79 14.60 5.16
CA ARG A 186 -22.74 13.37 4.33
C ARG A 186 -21.46 13.26 3.51
N ALA A 187 -20.97 14.37 2.96
CA ALA A 187 -19.72 14.40 2.20
C ALA A 187 -18.50 14.14 3.11
N ALA A 188 -18.46 14.70 4.33
CA ALA A 188 -17.43 14.41 5.31
C ALA A 188 -17.45 12.96 5.81
N MET A 189 -18.63 12.35 5.91
CA MET A 189 -18.78 10.93 6.26
C MET A 189 -18.24 10.02 5.14
N ILE A 190 -18.56 10.33 3.88
CA ILE A 190 -17.99 9.65 2.71
C ILE A 190 -16.46 9.80 2.69
N ASP A 191 -15.95 11.01 2.91
CA ASP A 191 -14.51 11.30 3.00
C ASP A 191 -13.81 10.48 4.11
N ALA A 192 -14.46 10.28 5.26
CA ALA A 192 -13.96 9.40 6.31
C ALA A 192 -13.96 7.91 5.92
N MET A 193 -14.99 7.42 5.20
CA MET A 193 -15.00 6.05 4.69
C MET A 193 -13.98 5.83 3.56
N ARG A 194 -13.79 6.80 2.67
CA ARG A 194 -12.76 6.72 1.63
C ARG A 194 -11.37 6.71 2.23
N TYR A 195 -11.13 7.51 3.27
CA TYR A 195 -9.84 7.59 3.94
C TYR A 195 -9.28 6.22 4.35
N TRP A 196 -10.05 5.32 4.98
CA TRP A 196 -9.48 4.03 5.41
C TRP A 196 -9.22 3.06 4.26
N ILE A 197 -10.05 3.07 3.21
CA ILE A 197 -9.83 2.24 2.01
C ILE A 197 -8.43 2.54 1.44
N PHE A 198 -8.07 3.83 1.30
CA PHE A 198 -6.75 4.19 0.79
C PHE A 198 -5.65 4.18 1.88
N ALA A 199 -5.89 4.72 3.06
CA ALA A 199 -4.88 4.86 4.11
C ALA A 199 -4.51 3.53 4.77
N ALA A 200 -5.42 2.57 4.86
CA ALA A 200 -5.22 1.28 5.52
C ALA A 200 -5.41 0.06 4.61
N ASN A 201 -5.74 0.25 3.32
CA ASN A 201 -5.93 -0.82 2.33
C ASN A 201 -7.08 -1.79 2.68
N ILE A 202 -8.13 -1.30 3.35
CA ILE A 202 -9.25 -2.17 3.77
C ILE A 202 -10.19 -2.53 2.60
N ASP A 203 -10.91 -3.62 2.77
CA ASP A 203 -11.70 -4.28 1.74
C ASP A 203 -13.22 -4.08 1.87
N GLY A 204 -13.67 -3.24 2.80
CA GLY A 204 -15.09 -3.03 3.02
C GLY A 204 -15.46 -2.52 4.41
N TYR A 205 -16.77 -2.54 4.66
CA TYR A 205 -17.37 -1.97 5.85
C TYR A 205 -18.54 -2.80 6.38
N ARG A 206 -18.58 -2.98 7.70
CA ARG A 206 -19.81 -3.15 8.47
C ARG A 206 -20.28 -1.74 8.88
N CYS A 207 -21.52 -1.41 8.59
CA CYS A 207 -22.10 -0.10 8.86
C CYS A 207 -23.04 -0.19 10.07
N ASP A 208 -22.70 0.55 11.11
CA ASP A 208 -23.42 0.62 12.38
C ASP A 208 -24.82 1.24 12.24
N PHE A 209 -25.79 0.61 12.92
CA PHE A 209 -27.20 0.98 13.00
C PHE A 209 -27.75 1.51 11.66
N ALA A 210 -27.49 0.77 10.58
CA ALA A 210 -27.72 1.22 9.21
C ALA A 210 -29.20 1.45 8.88
N ASN A 211 -30.11 0.87 9.67
CA ASN A 211 -31.54 1.14 9.60
C ASN A 211 -31.91 2.59 9.91
N ASN A 212 -31.22 3.27 10.83
CA ASN A 212 -31.54 4.64 11.21
C ASN A 212 -31.20 5.64 10.10
N ALA A 213 -30.04 5.47 9.46
CA ALA A 213 -29.69 6.25 8.28
C ALA A 213 -30.60 5.91 7.08
N PRO A 214 -31.08 6.91 6.32
CA PRO A 214 -32.11 6.72 5.29
C PRO A 214 -31.53 6.10 4.00
N LEU A 215 -32.33 5.31 3.27
CA LEU A 215 -31.89 4.61 2.05
C LEU A 215 -31.20 5.50 0.99
N PRO A 216 -31.63 6.76 0.72
CA PRO A 216 -30.93 7.65 -0.21
C PRO A 216 -29.53 8.08 0.25
N PHE A 217 -29.26 8.09 1.57
CA PHE A 217 -27.90 8.29 2.09
C PHE A 217 -27.04 7.09 1.74
N TRP A 218 -27.49 5.87 2.05
CA TRP A 218 -26.73 4.65 1.74
C TRP A 218 -26.50 4.45 0.25
N THR A 219 -27.50 4.74 -0.58
CA THR A 219 -27.36 4.71 -2.05
C THR A 219 -26.26 5.67 -2.52
N ALA A 220 -26.19 6.88 -1.94
CA ALA A 220 -25.14 7.85 -2.28
C ALA A 220 -23.74 7.41 -1.79
N VAL A 221 -23.64 6.91 -0.56
CA VAL A 221 -22.40 6.39 0.02
C VAL A 221 -21.87 5.21 -0.80
N ILE A 222 -22.70 4.17 -0.99
CA ILE A 222 -22.28 2.92 -1.65
C ILE A 222 -21.94 3.16 -3.12
N ASN A 223 -22.69 4.00 -3.84
CA ASN A 223 -22.33 4.37 -5.21
C ASN A 223 -21.01 5.16 -5.28
N ASN A 224 -20.73 6.02 -4.30
CA ASN A 224 -19.46 6.75 -4.24
C ASN A 224 -18.28 5.81 -3.96
N LEU A 225 -18.41 4.89 -2.98
CA LEU A 225 -17.38 3.91 -2.66
C LEU A 225 -17.15 2.91 -3.79
N ARG A 226 -18.21 2.41 -4.45
CA ARG A 226 -18.11 1.57 -5.65
C ARG A 226 -17.56 2.31 -6.88
N GLY A 227 -17.45 3.63 -6.84
CA GLY A 227 -16.70 4.41 -7.81
C GLY A 227 -15.17 4.23 -7.70
N ILE A 228 -14.67 3.65 -6.59
CA ILE A 228 -13.25 3.31 -6.40
C ILE A 228 -12.94 2.02 -7.17
N THR A 229 -12.62 2.15 -8.46
CA THR A 229 -12.37 1.00 -9.36
C THR A 229 -11.08 0.22 -9.05
N SER A 230 -10.19 0.75 -8.20
CA SER A 230 -8.96 0.08 -7.78
C SER A 230 -9.18 -0.97 -6.69
N HIS A 231 -10.29 -0.90 -5.94
CA HIS A 231 -10.61 -1.82 -4.85
C HIS A 231 -11.91 -2.57 -5.16
N LYS A 232 -12.00 -3.82 -4.71
CA LYS A 232 -13.28 -4.53 -4.60
C LYS A 232 -13.73 -4.42 -3.15
N LEU A 233 -14.92 -3.87 -2.92
CA LEU A 233 -15.42 -3.60 -1.57
C LEU A 233 -16.61 -4.49 -1.23
N LEU A 234 -16.67 -4.95 0.03
CA LEU A 234 -17.84 -5.58 0.65
C LEU A 234 -18.56 -4.56 1.53
N MET A 235 -19.86 -4.36 1.30
CA MET A 235 -20.71 -3.50 2.13
C MET A 235 -21.69 -4.35 2.94
N PHE A 236 -21.64 -4.25 4.27
CA PHE A 236 -22.45 -4.98 5.23
C PHE A 236 -23.26 -4.02 6.10
N ALA A 237 -24.59 -4.10 6.06
CA ALA A 237 -25.48 -3.32 6.93
C ALA A 237 -25.75 -4.06 8.24
N GLU A 238 -25.49 -3.43 9.38
CA GLU A 238 -26.21 -3.78 10.61
C GLU A 238 -27.65 -3.28 10.49
N GLY A 239 -28.60 -4.20 10.40
CA GLY A 239 -30.01 -3.87 10.32
C GLY A 239 -30.83 -4.82 9.45
N ASP A 240 -32.07 -5.00 9.89
CA ASP A 240 -33.08 -5.88 9.30
C ASP A 240 -33.82 -5.29 8.08
N ARG A 241 -33.59 -4.00 7.72
CA ARG A 241 -34.32 -3.33 6.64
C ARG A 241 -33.93 -3.94 5.29
N ILE A 242 -34.79 -4.79 4.75
CA ILE A 242 -34.57 -5.51 3.49
C ILE A 242 -34.28 -4.60 2.29
N GLU A 243 -34.76 -3.36 2.30
CA GLU A 243 -34.46 -2.35 1.29
C GLU A 243 -32.98 -1.91 1.29
N ASN A 244 -32.19 -2.21 2.33
CA ASN A 244 -30.73 -1.97 2.34
C ASN A 244 -30.05 -2.68 1.15
N PHE A 245 -30.55 -3.83 0.70
CA PHE A 245 -30.09 -4.47 -0.54
C PHE A 245 -30.30 -3.60 -1.79
N GLN A 246 -31.41 -2.84 -1.86
CA GLN A 246 -31.69 -1.92 -2.96
C GLN A 246 -30.83 -0.64 -2.87
N ALA A 247 -30.47 -0.20 -1.66
CA ALA A 247 -29.47 0.86 -1.46
C ALA A 247 -28.05 0.42 -1.87
N GLY A 248 -27.84 -0.90 -2.02
CA GLY A 248 -26.65 -1.47 -2.64
C GLY A 248 -25.79 -2.35 -1.73
N PHE A 249 -26.15 -2.55 -0.46
CA PHE A 249 -25.37 -3.39 0.45
C PHE A 249 -25.22 -4.82 -0.09
N ASP A 250 -24.03 -5.40 0.01
CA ASP A 250 -23.78 -6.80 -0.37
C ASP A 250 -24.37 -7.77 0.66
N MET A 251 -24.43 -7.32 1.92
CA MET A 251 -24.86 -8.09 3.07
C MET A 251 -25.77 -7.29 4.00
N ASN A 252 -26.82 -7.93 4.54
CA ASN A 252 -27.58 -7.45 5.70
C ASN A 252 -27.34 -8.38 6.90
N PHE A 253 -27.49 -7.87 8.12
CA PHE A 253 -27.47 -8.66 9.35
C PHE A 253 -28.80 -9.41 9.53
N GLY A 254 -28.74 -10.67 9.96
CA GLY A 254 -29.90 -11.53 10.18
C GLY A 254 -30.54 -11.41 11.56
N ASP A 255 -30.43 -10.25 12.23
CA ASP A 255 -30.80 -10.08 13.66
C ASP A 255 -32.27 -10.45 13.93
N LYS A 256 -33.20 -9.58 13.52
CA LYS A 256 -34.62 -9.71 13.89
C LYS A 256 -35.33 -10.93 13.30
N TRP A 257 -34.84 -11.48 12.18
CA TRP A 257 -35.61 -12.50 11.44
C TRP A 257 -34.99 -13.88 11.59
N PHE A 258 -33.70 -14.06 11.33
CA PHE A 258 -33.05 -15.35 11.53
C PHE A 258 -32.62 -15.60 12.99
N TYR A 259 -32.06 -14.61 13.69
CA TYR A 259 -31.60 -14.81 15.06
C TYR A 259 -32.74 -14.82 16.10
N ASP A 260 -33.77 -13.98 15.96
CA ASP A 260 -35.00 -14.13 16.79
C ASP A 260 -35.64 -15.51 16.60
N ALA A 261 -35.60 -16.08 15.39
CA ALA A 261 -36.08 -17.44 15.12
C ALA A 261 -35.17 -18.53 15.74
N LEU A 262 -33.85 -18.31 15.84
CA LEU A 262 -32.96 -19.17 16.62
C LEU A 262 -33.31 -19.11 18.12
N GLU A 263 -33.57 -17.93 18.67
CA GLU A 263 -33.98 -17.78 20.06
C GLU A 263 -35.32 -18.47 20.35
N ASP A 264 -36.32 -18.26 19.50
CA ASP A 264 -37.65 -18.88 19.62
C ASP A 264 -37.54 -20.42 19.57
N VAL A 265 -36.80 -20.95 18.59
CA VAL A 265 -36.55 -22.40 18.46
C VAL A 265 -35.85 -23.00 19.69
N ALA A 266 -34.84 -22.29 20.23
CA ALA A 266 -34.15 -22.69 21.46
C ALA A 266 -35.09 -22.67 22.69
N LYS A 267 -36.09 -21.77 22.70
CA LYS A 267 -37.15 -21.65 23.71
C LYS A 267 -38.34 -22.59 23.47
N GLY A 268 -38.35 -23.36 22.38
CA GLY A 268 -39.36 -24.38 22.06
C GLY A 268 -40.25 -24.10 20.84
N GLY A 269 -40.08 -22.96 20.18
CA GLY A 269 -40.77 -22.58 18.95
C GLY A 269 -40.49 -23.49 17.74
N SER A 270 -41.29 -23.37 16.68
CA SER A 270 -41.27 -24.30 15.55
C SER A 270 -40.07 -24.09 14.63
N VAL A 271 -39.30 -25.15 14.41
CA VAL A 271 -38.13 -25.13 13.49
C VAL A 271 -38.52 -24.84 12.04
N SER A 272 -39.79 -25.02 11.66
CA SER A 272 -40.29 -24.68 10.33
C SER A 272 -40.26 -23.17 10.00
N LEU A 273 -40.20 -22.30 11.03
CA LEU A 273 -40.12 -20.85 10.90
C LEU A 273 -38.91 -20.38 10.06
N PHE A 274 -37.80 -21.14 10.04
CA PHE A 274 -36.63 -20.76 9.25
C PHE A 274 -36.92 -20.60 7.75
N GLN A 275 -37.92 -21.30 7.20
CA GLN A 275 -38.31 -21.15 5.80
C GLN A 275 -38.98 -19.79 5.54
N SER A 276 -39.93 -19.37 6.38
CA SER A 276 -40.63 -18.10 6.19
C SER A 276 -39.70 -16.91 6.39
N VAL A 277 -38.91 -16.89 7.48
CA VAL A 277 -37.96 -15.80 7.75
C VAL A 277 -36.91 -15.69 6.63
N THR A 278 -36.34 -16.80 6.16
CA THR A 278 -35.38 -16.80 5.03
C THR A 278 -36.00 -16.25 3.75
N ASN A 279 -37.28 -16.52 3.48
CA ASN A 279 -37.94 -15.97 2.29
C ASN A 279 -38.15 -14.47 2.43
N THR A 280 -38.60 -14.00 3.61
CA THR A 280 -38.79 -12.58 3.86
C THR A 280 -37.47 -11.82 3.76
N GLU A 281 -36.39 -12.27 4.41
CA GLU A 281 -35.09 -11.59 4.45
C GLU A 281 -34.54 -11.29 3.05
N TYR A 282 -34.76 -12.21 2.10
CA TYR A 282 -34.23 -12.11 0.74
C TYR A 282 -35.22 -11.48 -0.26
N THR A 283 -36.35 -10.91 0.18
CA THR A 283 -37.41 -10.36 -0.70
C THR A 283 -36.89 -9.34 -1.72
N TYR A 284 -35.94 -8.49 -1.32
CA TYR A 284 -35.31 -7.49 -2.20
C TYR A 284 -33.84 -7.77 -2.51
N ALA A 285 -33.33 -8.95 -2.15
CA ALA A 285 -31.95 -9.34 -2.41
C ALA A 285 -31.75 -9.83 -3.85
N GLY A 286 -30.77 -9.26 -4.54
CA GLY A 286 -30.26 -9.76 -5.81
C GLY A 286 -29.49 -11.08 -5.68
N ALA A 287 -29.18 -11.72 -6.80
CA ALA A 287 -28.65 -13.09 -6.85
C ALA A 287 -27.28 -13.33 -6.20
N ALA A 288 -26.54 -12.26 -5.88
CA ALA A 288 -25.25 -12.31 -5.18
C ALA A 288 -25.32 -11.83 -3.72
N GLN A 289 -26.34 -11.04 -3.36
CA GLN A 289 -26.48 -10.46 -2.02
C GLN A 289 -26.86 -11.54 -0.99
N GLN A 290 -26.41 -11.39 0.25
CA GLN A 290 -26.58 -12.38 1.32
C GLN A 290 -27.07 -11.78 2.64
N VAL A 291 -27.60 -12.64 3.49
CA VAL A 291 -27.83 -12.34 4.91
C VAL A 291 -26.72 -12.99 5.72
N VAL A 292 -26.16 -12.24 6.65
CA VAL A 292 -25.16 -12.71 7.60
C VAL A 292 -25.86 -13.40 8.77
N ARG A 293 -25.47 -14.64 9.04
CA ARG A 293 -26.11 -15.54 10.00
C ARG A 293 -25.11 -16.01 11.03
N TYR A 294 -25.48 -15.82 12.29
CA TYR A 294 -24.60 -15.95 13.44
C TYR A 294 -25.28 -16.79 14.53
N THR A 295 -24.48 -17.26 15.49
CA THR A 295 -24.98 -17.78 16.77
C THR A 295 -24.54 -16.92 17.96
N ALA A 296 -23.49 -16.11 17.81
CA ALA A 296 -23.13 -15.01 18.71
C ALA A 296 -22.71 -13.80 17.88
N ASN A 297 -22.95 -12.60 18.41
CA ASN A 297 -22.32 -11.36 17.96
C ASN A 297 -21.94 -10.56 19.21
N HIS A 298 -21.22 -9.47 19.01
CA HIS A 298 -20.77 -8.61 20.11
C HIS A 298 -21.88 -7.97 20.96
N ASP A 299 -23.15 -7.99 20.55
CA ASP A 299 -24.29 -7.51 21.36
C ASP A 299 -24.89 -8.63 22.21
N THR A 300 -25.00 -9.84 21.64
CA THR A 300 -25.55 -10.99 22.36
C THR A 300 -24.59 -11.52 23.43
N GLU A 301 -23.28 -11.30 23.26
CA GLU A 301 -22.23 -11.61 24.26
C GLU A 301 -22.26 -10.70 25.51
N THR A 302 -23.02 -9.61 25.50
CA THR A 302 -23.05 -8.61 26.59
C THR A 302 -24.23 -8.79 27.52
N ARG A 303 -25.18 -9.66 27.14
CA ARG A 303 -26.46 -9.83 27.82
C ARG A 303 -26.27 -10.43 29.21
N THR A 304 -26.88 -9.80 30.21
CA THR A 304 -26.88 -10.25 31.61
C THR A 304 -28.19 -10.93 32.03
N ASP A 305 -29.09 -11.18 31.07
CA ASP A 305 -30.43 -11.76 31.28
C ASP A 305 -30.46 -13.30 31.23
N GLY A 306 -29.31 -13.95 31.07
CA GLY A 306 -29.16 -15.40 30.98
C GLY A 306 -29.26 -15.97 29.56
N PHE A 307 -29.40 -15.13 28.53
CA PHE A 307 -29.43 -15.54 27.12
C PHE A 307 -28.11 -15.28 26.38
N LEU A 308 -26.97 -15.46 27.06
CA LEU A 308 -25.68 -15.53 26.36
C LEU A 308 -25.72 -16.67 25.33
N PRO A 309 -25.11 -16.52 24.14
CA PRO A 309 -25.11 -17.54 23.09
C PRO A 309 -24.84 -18.98 23.56
N PHE A 310 -23.78 -19.20 24.34
CA PHE A 310 -23.46 -20.54 24.85
C PHE A 310 -24.50 -21.09 25.84
N GLN A 311 -25.17 -20.21 26.60
CA GLN A 311 -26.22 -20.57 27.56
C GLN A 311 -27.55 -20.85 26.84
N LEU A 312 -27.92 -20.01 25.86
CA LEU A 312 -29.10 -20.16 25.00
C LEU A 312 -29.07 -21.52 24.28
N PHE A 313 -27.92 -21.87 23.70
CA PHE A 313 -27.72 -23.16 23.02
C PHE A 313 -27.21 -24.28 23.96
N GLN A 314 -27.16 -24.01 25.28
CA GLN A 314 -26.90 -24.92 26.40
C GLN A 314 -25.51 -25.58 26.47
N ASN A 315 -24.90 -25.95 25.35
CA ASN A 315 -23.57 -26.55 25.28
C ASN A 315 -22.97 -26.45 23.87
N HIS A 316 -21.70 -26.88 23.73
CA HIS A 316 -20.95 -26.91 22.47
C HIS A 316 -21.73 -27.53 21.30
N ALA A 317 -22.34 -28.70 21.48
CA ALA A 317 -23.09 -29.37 20.41
C ALA A 317 -24.30 -28.56 19.95
N GLY A 318 -24.97 -27.87 20.88
CA GLY A 318 -26.04 -26.93 20.57
C GLY A 318 -25.58 -25.71 19.78
N VAL A 319 -24.43 -25.12 20.13
CA VAL A 319 -23.83 -24.01 19.37
C VAL A 319 -23.48 -24.47 17.95
N VAL A 320 -22.80 -25.62 17.82
CA VAL A 320 -22.34 -26.18 16.54
C VAL A 320 -23.52 -26.51 15.63
N VAL A 321 -24.58 -27.15 16.13
CA VAL A 321 -25.71 -27.54 15.27
C VAL A 321 -26.50 -26.34 14.75
N ASN A 322 -26.67 -25.30 15.56
CA ASN A 322 -27.28 -24.06 15.10
C ASN A 322 -26.36 -23.33 14.10
N PHE A 323 -25.04 -23.35 14.30
CA PHE A 323 -24.07 -22.82 13.34
C PHE A 323 -24.08 -23.57 11.99
N VAL A 324 -24.32 -24.89 11.95
CA VAL A 324 -24.55 -25.63 10.69
C VAL A 324 -25.73 -25.06 9.91
N VAL A 325 -26.85 -24.72 10.57
CA VAL A 325 -28.01 -24.11 9.90
C VAL A 325 -27.69 -22.70 9.42
N SER A 326 -27.02 -21.88 10.23
CA SER A 326 -26.53 -20.55 9.85
C SER A 326 -25.63 -20.60 8.61
N ALA A 327 -24.70 -21.54 8.57
CA ALA A 327 -23.72 -21.67 7.50
C ALA A 327 -24.29 -22.23 6.18
N TYR A 328 -25.21 -23.20 6.26
CA TYR A 328 -25.57 -24.02 5.08
C TYR A 328 -26.94 -23.74 4.46
N MET A 329 -27.89 -23.16 5.20
CA MET A 329 -29.26 -22.99 4.69
C MET A 329 -29.29 -21.93 3.57
N ARG A 330 -29.08 -20.65 3.92
CA ARG A 330 -28.90 -19.55 2.96
C ARG A 330 -28.32 -18.31 3.64
N GLY A 331 -27.00 -18.16 3.60
CA GLY A 331 -26.36 -16.95 4.12
C GLY A 331 -24.85 -17.06 4.20
N VAL A 332 -24.28 -16.03 4.83
CA VAL A 332 -22.87 -15.93 5.21
C VAL A 332 -22.74 -16.36 6.67
N PRO A 333 -21.98 -17.42 6.99
CA PRO A 333 -21.68 -17.75 8.38
C PRO A 333 -20.81 -16.67 9.00
N PHE A 334 -21.13 -16.35 10.25
CA PHE A 334 -20.48 -15.36 11.06
C PHE A 334 -20.12 -15.98 12.41
N LEU A 335 -18.83 -15.99 12.71
CA LEU A 335 -18.27 -16.50 13.95
C LEU A 335 -17.70 -15.33 14.76
N THR A 336 -18.03 -15.25 16.04
CA THR A 336 -17.51 -14.20 16.92
C THR A 336 -16.37 -14.72 17.79
N SER A 337 -15.42 -13.84 18.08
CA SER A 337 -14.22 -14.14 18.87
C SER A 337 -14.56 -14.82 20.20
N GLY A 338 -14.10 -16.06 20.38
CA GLY A 338 -14.30 -16.84 21.60
C GLY A 338 -15.30 -17.98 21.44
N GLN A 339 -16.16 -17.96 20.41
CA GLN A 339 -17.04 -19.09 20.09
C GLN A 339 -16.24 -20.37 19.78
N GLU A 340 -15.09 -20.24 19.12
CA GLU A 340 -14.21 -21.36 18.76
C GLU A 340 -13.46 -21.98 19.96
N VAL A 341 -13.65 -21.44 21.17
CA VAL A 341 -13.14 -21.99 22.43
C VAL A 341 -14.22 -22.17 23.51
N ASP A 342 -15.49 -22.20 23.11
CA ASP A 342 -16.66 -22.30 24.01
C ASP A 342 -16.66 -21.23 25.12
N PHE A 343 -16.31 -19.99 24.79
CA PHE A 343 -16.24 -18.90 25.76
C PHE A 343 -17.62 -18.60 26.36
N ASN A 344 -17.82 -19.00 27.62
CA ASN A 344 -19.11 -18.95 28.33
C ASN A 344 -19.07 -17.94 29.49
N GLN A 345 -18.75 -16.69 29.18
CA GLN A 345 -18.79 -15.58 30.13
C GLN A 345 -19.30 -14.33 29.42
N ALA A 346 -20.19 -13.57 30.06
CA ALA A 346 -20.62 -12.27 29.54
C ALA A 346 -19.41 -11.34 29.40
N ILE A 347 -19.40 -10.51 28.36
CA ILE A 347 -18.42 -9.45 28.15
C ILE A 347 -19.13 -8.12 28.44
N PRO A 348 -19.07 -7.59 29.68
CA PRO A 348 -19.88 -6.44 30.06
C PRO A 348 -19.44 -5.19 29.31
N TRP A 349 -20.41 -4.38 28.86
CA TRP A 349 -20.14 -3.07 28.27
C TRP A 349 -19.30 -2.18 29.21
N PRO A 350 -18.28 -1.44 28.72
CA PRO A 350 -17.84 -1.27 27.33
C PRO A 350 -16.67 -2.21 26.97
N TYR A 351 -16.70 -3.46 27.39
CA TYR A 351 -15.81 -4.56 26.96
C TYR A 351 -14.37 -4.51 27.48
N THR A 352 -14.09 -3.67 28.47
CA THR A 352 -12.72 -3.46 28.99
C THR A 352 -12.27 -4.55 29.97
N THR A 353 -13.20 -5.12 30.74
CA THR A 353 -12.95 -5.90 31.97
C THR A 353 -12.75 -7.41 31.78
N VAL A 354 -13.34 -8.01 30.75
CA VAL A 354 -13.30 -9.46 30.49
C VAL A 354 -12.43 -9.74 29.28
N LYS A 355 -11.57 -10.78 29.36
CA LYS A 355 -10.71 -11.23 28.25
C LYS A 355 -11.04 -12.68 27.89
N ILE A 356 -10.99 -13.01 26.60
CA ILE A 356 -11.28 -14.35 26.09
C ILE A 356 -10.20 -15.33 26.58
N ASN A 357 -10.63 -16.41 27.23
CA ASN A 357 -9.75 -17.52 27.59
C ASN A 357 -9.59 -18.48 26.40
N TRP A 358 -8.57 -18.22 25.58
CA TRP A 358 -8.21 -19.05 24.42
C TRP A 358 -7.84 -20.51 24.74
N SER A 359 -7.69 -20.86 26.03
CA SER A 359 -7.42 -22.22 26.49
C SER A 359 -8.64 -22.91 27.10
N ALA A 360 -9.83 -22.31 27.05
CA ALA A 360 -11.05 -22.85 27.66
C ALA A 360 -11.49 -24.18 27.03
N ASN A 361 -11.72 -24.21 25.71
CA ASN A 361 -11.86 -25.44 24.95
C ASN A 361 -11.19 -25.35 23.56
N PRO A 362 -9.86 -25.62 23.44
CA PRO A 362 -9.16 -25.50 22.15
C PRO A 362 -9.61 -26.53 21.10
N THR A 363 -10.41 -27.55 21.43
CA THR A 363 -10.90 -28.53 20.46
C THR A 363 -12.17 -28.07 19.75
N ALA A 364 -12.94 -27.13 20.31
CA ALA A 364 -14.18 -26.61 19.73
C ALA A 364 -13.96 -26.01 18.32
N ALA A 365 -12.82 -25.37 18.09
CA ALA A 365 -12.40 -24.85 16.79
C ALA A 365 -12.45 -25.88 15.65
N ALA A 366 -12.26 -27.18 15.93
CA ALA A 366 -12.26 -28.22 14.90
C ALA A 366 -13.62 -28.38 14.22
N ASP A 367 -14.72 -28.26 14.97
CA ASP A 367 -16.08 -28.38 14.42
C ASP A 367 -16.43 -27.19 13.51
N PHE A 368 -16.10 -25.96 13.93
CA PHE A 368 -16.26 -24.76 13.09
C PHE A 368 -15.38 -24.85 11.82
N THR A 369 -14.12 -25.25 11.96
CA THR A 369 -13.19 -25.47 10.83
C THR A 369 -13.74 -26.44 9.81
N LYS A 370 -14.24 -27.59 10.28
CA LYS A 370 -14.86 -28.65 9.47
C LYS A 370 -16.07 -28.12 8.68
N ILE A 371 -16.92 -27.33 9.33
CA ILE A 371 -18.13 -26.73 8.72
C ILE A 371 -17.75 -25.70 7.65
N LEU A 372 -16.87 -24.75 7.97
CA LEU A 372 -16.45 -23.70 7.03
C LEU A 372 -15.63 -24.26 5.87
N THR A 373 -14.84 -25.32 6.09
CA THR A 373 -14.11 -26.03 5.03
C THR A 373 -15.08 -26.71 4.06
N PHE A 374 -16.07 -27.47 4.54
CA PHE A 374 -17.07 -28.08 3.65
C PHE A 374 -17.89 -27.02 2.91
N ARG A 375 -18.27 -25.92 3.57
CA ARG A 375 -18.91 -24.76 2.91
C ARG A 375 -18.07 -24.22 1.76
N THR A 376 -16.76 -24.08 1.97
CA THR A 376 -15.79 -23.55 0.98
C THR A 376 -15.60 -24.48 -0.22
N ASN A 377 -15.84 -25.77 -0.07
CA ASN A 377 -15.74 -26.76 -1.15
C ASN A 377 -17.09 -27.06 -1.84
N SER A 378 -18.22 -26.92 -1.16
CA SER A 378 -19.56 -27.20 -1.72
C SER A 378 -20.15 -26.00 -2.48
N THR A 379 -20.33 -26.14 -3.80
CA THR A 379 -21.00 -25.12 -4.62
C THR A 379 -22.51 -25.14 -4.36
N ALA A 380 -23.07 -26.32 -4.12
CA ALA A 380 -24.44 -26.50 -3.68
C ALA A 380 -24.74 -25.68 -2.42
N VAL A 381 -23.92 -25.78 -1.37
CA VAL A 381 -24.14 -24.98 -0.15
C VAL A 381 -24.08 -23.47 -0.43
N ARG A 382 -23.05 -22.98 -1.13
CA ARG A 382 -22.86 -21.53 -1.32
C ARG A 382 -23.82 -20.89 -2.32
N ARG A 383 -24.23 -21.61 -3.36
CA ARG A 383 -24.96 -21.04 -4.51
C ARG A 383 -26.18 -21.83 -4.95
N GLY A 384 -26.37 -23.04 -4.43
CA GLY A 384 -27.44 -23.94 -4.82
C GLY A 384 -28.82 -23.54 -4.31
N THR A 385 -29.84 -23.98 -5.04
CA THR A 385 -31.25 -23.80 -4.70
C THR A 385 -31.55 -24.47 -3.36
N LEU A 386 -32.10 -23.69 -2.43
CA LEU A 386 -32.61 -24.18 -1.15
C LEU A 386 -34.00 -24.81 -1.35
N THR A 387 -34.24 -25.96 -0.73
CA THR A 387 -35.59 -26.53 -0.58
C THR A 387 -35.72 -27.13 0.81
N THR A 388 -36.73 -26.71 1.56
CA THR A 388 -36.94 -27.15 2.95
C THR A 388 -37.95 -28.28 3.05
N TYR A 389 -37.71 -29.13 4.05
CA TYR A 389 -38.53 -30.26 4.47
C TYR A 389 -38.66 -30.29 6.01
N SER A 390 -38.31 -29.20 6.70
CA SER A 390 -38.36 -29.06 8.16
C SER A 390 -39.77 -29.33 8.71
N ASN A 391 -39.83 -29.96 9.88
CA ASN A 391 -41.05 -30.05 10.67
C ASN A 391 -40.93 -29.12 11.90
N ASN A 392 -41.72 -29.36 12.95
CA ASN A 392 -41.65 -28.55 14.17
C ASN A 392 -40.35 -28.72 14.96
N ASP A 393 -39.60 -29.81 14.76
CA ASP A 393 -38.53 -30.26 15.68
C ASP A 393 -37.17 -30.45 15.00
N VAL A 394 -37.15 -30.71 13.70
CA VAL A 394 -35.95 -30.98 12.92
C VAL A 394 -35.88 -30.02 11.74
N CYS A 395 -34.76 -29.30 11.64
CA CYS A 395 -34.43 -28.49 10.49
C CYS A 395 -33.94 -29.45 9.39
N ALA A 396 -34.69 -29.54 8.30
CA ALA A 396 -34.39 -30.44 7.21
C ALA A 396 -34.44 -29.67 5.89
N PHE A 397 -33.36 -29.71 5.10
CA PHE A 397 -33.32 -29.02 3.82
C PHE A 397 -32.32 -29.64 2.86
N THR A 398 -32.47 -29.31 1.58
CA THR A 398 -31.48 -29.58 0.53
C THR A 398 -30.92 -28.31 -0.06
N LYS A 399 -29.69 -28.41 -0.54
CA LYS A 399 -29.02 -27.45 -1.40
C LYS A 399 -28.59 -28.16 -2.67
N VAL A 400 -28.97 -27.64 -3.83
CA VAL A 400 -28.69 -28.30 -5.13
C VAL A 400 -28.04 -27.32 -6.11
N SER A 401 -26.90 -27.69 -6.69
CA SER A 401 -26.27 -26.94 -7.79
C SER A 401 -25.63 -27.91 -8.80
N GLY A 402 -26.10 -27.86 -10.05
CA GLY A 402 -25.68 -28.83 -11.07
C GLY A 402 -25.99 -30.27 -10.62
N THR A 403 -24.95 -31.10 -10.55
CA THR A 403 -25.05 -32.49 -10.06
C THR A 403 -24.88 -32.63 -8.55
N GLU A 404 -24.43 -31.59 -7.84
CA GLU A 404 -24.19 -31.62 -6.40
C GLU A 404 -25.50 -31.38 -5.62
N LYS A 405 -25.86 -32.31 -4.74
CA LYS A 405 -26.98 -32.24 -3.79
C LYS A 405 -26.45 -32.50 -2.39
N VAL A 406 -26.56 -31.48 -1.53
CA VAL A 406 -26.33 -31.60 -0.08
C VAL A 406 -27.69 -31.70 0.62
N VAL A 407 -27.81 -32.61 1.59
CA VAL A 407 -28.94 -32.78 2.49
C VAL A 407 -28.48 -32.44 3.90
N VAL A 408 -29.23 -31.60 4.62
CA VAL A 408 -29.02 -31.33 6.05
C VAL A 408 -30.23 -31.82 6.82
N LEU A 409 -30.00 -32.57 7.89
CA LEU A 409 -30.97 -32.92 8.92
C LEU A 409 -30.38 -32.51 10.26
N ALA A 410 -31.01 -31.60 10.99
CA ALA A 410 -30.48 -31.05 12.24
C ALA A 410 -31.55 -30.96 13.32
N ASN A 411 -31.35 -31.68 14.42
CA ASN A 411 -32.09 -31.47 15.66
C ASN A 411 -31.47 -30.28 16.40
N LEU A 412 -32.24 -29.22 16.65
CA LEU A 412 -31.72 -27.97 17.23
C LEU A 412 -31.92 -27.88 18.75
N ARG A 413 -32.36 -28.98 19.40
CA ARG A 413 -32.75 -28.98 20.82
C ARG A 413 -32.05 -30.06 21.63
N ASN A 414 -32.02 -29.86 22.95
CA ASN A 414 -31.42 -30.79 23.93
C ASN A 414 -32.37 -31.95 24.34
N ASN A 415 -33.06 -32.53 23.37
CA ASN A 415 -33.89 -33.71 23.53
C ASN A 415 -33.81 -34.57 22.26
N GLY A 416 -34.25 -35.84 22.32
CA GLY A 416 -34.32 -36.70 21.14
C GLY A 416 -35.46 -36.28 20.20
N ALA A 417 -35.20 -36.21 18.90
CA ALA A 417 -36.18 -35.91 17.87
C ALA A 417 -36.35 -37.10 16.89
N SER A 418 -37.53 -37.21 16.30
CA SER A 418 -37.86 -38.21 15.27
C SER A 418 -38.34 -37.51 13.99
N TYR A 419 -37.79 -37.92 12.85
CA TYR A 419 -38.07 -37.31 11.56
C TYR A 419 -38.37 -38.37 10.50
N VAL A 420 -39.56 -38.33 9.90
CA VAL A 420 -39.94 -39.25 8.82
C VAL A 420 -39.37 -38.74 7.50
N ILE A 421 -38.55 -39.56 6.84
CA ILE A 421 -37.89 -39.19 5.58
C ILE A 421 -38.94 -39.06 4.44
N PRO A 422 -39.13 -37.86 3.85
CA PRO A 422 -40.00 -37.70 2.69
C PRO A 422 -39.34 -38.26 1.43
N ALA A 423 -40.14 -38.65 0.44
CA ALA A 423 -39.66 -39.27 -0.80
C ALA A 423 -38.59 -38.44 -1.54
N ALA A 424 -38.64 -37.10 -1.47
CA ALA A 424 -37.66 -36.20 -2.10
C ALA A 424 -36.26 -36.22 -1.45
N LEU A 425 -36.16 -36.69 -0.20
CA LEU A 425 -34.88 -36.86 0.51
C LEU A 425 -34.32 -38.28 0.38
N ALA A 426 -35.13 -39.27 0.00
CA ALA A 426 -34.67 -40.64 -0.16
C ALA A 426 -33.56 -40.78 -1.22
N GLY A 427 -32.66 -41.75 -1.02
CA GLY A 427 -31.50 -41.99 -1.88
C GLY A 427 -30.27 -42.46 -1.11
N SER A 428 -29.21 -42.80 -1.84
CA SER A 428 -27.89 -43.10 -1.28
C SER A 428 -26.98 -41.86 -1.35
N TYR A 429 -26.28 -41.62 -0.26
CA TYR A 429 -25.40 -40.47 -0.04
C TYR A 429 -24.14 -40.94 0.71
N VAL A 430 -23.18 -40.04 0.89
CA VAL A 430 -22.16 -40.14 1.93
C VAL A 430 -22.32 -39.02 2.95
N ASP A 431 -21.93 -39.28 4.19
CA ASP A 431 -21.76 -38.23 5.19
C ASP A 431 -20.61 -37.29 4.78
N ALA A 432 -20.88 -35.99 4.78
CA ALA A 432 -20.03 -34.95 4.22
C ALA A 432 -18.70 -34.76 4.95
N TYR A 433 -18.55 -35.31 6.16
CA TYR A 433 -17.38 -35.13 7.01
C TYR A 433 -16.57 -36.42 7.19
N THR A 434 -17.26 -37.57 7.21
CA THR A 434 -16.65 -38.88 7.46
C THR A 434 -16.53 -39.74 6.20
N GLY A 435 -17.23 -39.39 5.11
CA GLY A 435 -17.31 -40.19 3.89
C GLY A 435 -18.11 -41.49 4.04
N ALA A 436 -18.69 -41.76 5.22
CA ALA A 436 -19.45 -42.97 5.48
C ALA A 436 -20.72 -43.02 4.63
N ALA A 437 -21.00 -44.18 4.01
CA ALA A 437 -22.19 -44.35 3.20
C ALA A 437 -23.47 -44.30 4.06
N VAL A 438 -24.46 -43.53 3.61
CA VAL A 438 -25.76 -43.34 4.27
C VAL A 438 -26.88 -43.47 3.25
N THR A 439 -27.83 -44.37 3.50
CA THR A 439 -29.06 -44.46 2.68
C THR A 439 -30.23 -43.90 3.47
N LEU A 440 -30.95 -42.94 2.87
CA LEU A 440 -32.22 -42.43 3.36
C LEU A 440 -33.35 -43.17 2.63
N THR A 441 -34.25 -43.80 3.38
CA THR A 441 -35.37 -44.58 2.83
C THR A 441 -36.68 -43.82 3.03
N ALA A 442 -37.46 -43.62 1.98
CA ALA A 442 -38.75 -42.91 2.05
C ALA A 442 -39.70 -43.58 3.06
N GLY A 443 -40.34 -42.78 3.93
CA GLY A 443 -41.25 -43.25 4.97
C GLY A 443 -40.56 -43.85 6.21
N ALA A 444 -39.24 -44.05 6.20
CA ALA A 444 -38.51 -44.49 7.39
C ALA A 444 -38.36 -43.34 8.40
N THR A 445 -38.45 -43.66 9.69
CA THR A 445 -38.19 -42.71 10.78
C THR A 445 -36.71 -42.67 11.11
N GLN A 446 -36.09 -41.51 10.93
CA GLN A 446 -34.75 -41.18 11.41
C GLN A 446 -34.86 -40.60 12.83
N SER A 447 -34.31 -41.31 13.82
CA SER A 447 -34.06 -40.72 15.14
C SER A 447 -32.79 -39.86 15.11
N LEU A 448 -32.84 -38.72 15.79
CA LEU A 448 -31.72 -37.82 16.04
C LEU A 448 -31.61 -37.59 17.56
N SER A 449 -30.44 -37.83 18.14
CA SER A 449 -30.19 -37.52 19.55
C SER A 449 -30.12 -35.99 19.78
N ASN A 450 -29.99 -35.59 21.05
CA ASN A 450 -29.81 -34.20 21.49
C ASN A 450 -28.79 -33.48 20.60
N PHE A 451 -29.17 -32.35 20.02
CA PHE A 451 -28.33 -31.53 19.13
C PHE A 451 -27.68 -32.27 17.94
N GLN A 452 -28.15 -33.48 17.58
CA GLN A 452 -27.53 -34.25 16.51
C GLN A 452 -27.89 -33.70 15.14
N TYR A 453 -26.89 -33.64 14.26
CA TYR A 453 -27.08 -33.35 12.85
C TYR A 453 -26.44 -34.41 11.95
N ARG A 454 -26.90 -34.43 10.69
CA ARG A 454 -26.32 -35.14 9.56
C ARG A 454 -26.22 -34.15 8.40
N VAL A 455 -25.07 -34.13 7.76
CA VAL A 455 -24.86 -33.41 6.51
C VAL A 455 -24.42 -34.46 5.51
N LEU A 456 -25.24 -34.71 4.50
CA LEU A 456 -25.04 -35.77 3.52
C LEU A 456 -24.86 -35.15 2.13
N THR A 457 -24.08 -35.78 1.28
CA THR A 457 -23.86 -35.34 -0.12
C THR A 457 -23.93 -36.52 -1.07
N ASN A 458 -24.46 -36.29 -2.28
CA ASN A 458 -24.48 -37.29 -3.36
C ASN A 458 -23.15 -37.35 -4.13
N ALA A 459 -22.29 -36.34 -3.98
CA ALA A 459 -20.93 -36.36 -4.46
C ALA A 459 -20.03 -36.83 -3.32
N ASN A 460 -19.33 -37.96 -3.51
CA ASN A 460 -18.05 -38.14 -2.84
C ASN A 460 -17.25 -36.86 -3.12
N VAL A 461 -16.89 -36.08 -2.11
CA VAL A 461 -15.83 -35.07 -2.27
C VAL A 461 -14.55 -35.88 -2.44
N PRO A 462 -14.00 -36.02 -3.66
CA PRO A 462 -12.77 -36.79 -3.81
C PRO A 462 -11.68 -35.99 -3.11
N ASP A 463 -10.69 -36.66 -2.54
CA ASP A 463 -9.41 -35.98 -2.33
C ASP A 463 -8.94 -35.51 -3.71
N VAL A 464 -8.84 -34.19 -3.89
CA VAL A 464 -8.34 -33.58 -5.12
C VAL A 464 -6.84 -33.41 -4.90
N PRO A 465 -6.00 -34.32 -5.45
CA PRO A 465 -4.58 -34.32 -5.15
C PRO A 465 -3.92 -33.09 -5.77
N VAL A 466 -2.86 -32.62 -5.13
CA VAL A 466 -2.02 -31.56 -5.67
C VAL A 466 -1.30 -32.06 -6.93
N ALA A 467 -1.63 -31.47 -8.08
CA ALA A 467 -0.99 -31.76 -9.35
C ALA A 467 0.37 -31.05 -9.45
N SER A 468 0.42 -29.76 -9.11
CA SER A 468 1.64 -28.94 -9.17
C SER A 468 1.60 -27.77 -8.19
N VAL A 469 2.76 -27.16 -7.96
CA VAL A 469 2.90 -25.83 -7.35
C VAL A 469 3.75 -24.95 -8.26
N ALA A 470 3.48 -23.65 -8.27
CA ALA A 470 4.31 -22.63 -8.91
C ALA A 470 4.74 -21.59 -7.85
N VAL A 471 5.87 -20.92 -8.06
CA VAL A 471 6.31 -19.80 -7.20
C VAL A 471 6.49 -18.55 -8.06
N SER A 472 6.01 -17.40 -7.56
CA SER A 472 6.15 -16.10 -8.20
C SER A 472 6.64 -15.03 -7.21
N PRO A 473 7.57 -14.14 -7.60
CA PRO A 473 8.38 -14.22 -8.83
C PRO A 473 9.33 -15.43 -8.80
N THR A 474 9.66 -15.98 -9.97
CA THR A 474 10.63 -17.08 -10.11
C THR A 474 12.08 -16.65 -9.92
N SER A 475 12.34 -15.34 -9.89
CA SER A 475 13.62 -14.79 -9.47
C SER A 475 13.44 -13.36 -8.94
N ALA A 476 14.32 -12.93 -8.02
CA ALA A 476 14.34 -11.55 -7.53
C ALA A 476 15.76 -11.11 -7.19
N SER A 477 16.04 -9.82 -7.40
CA SER A 477 17.25 -9.15 -6.93
C SER A 477 16.89 -8.24 -5.76
N ILE A 478 17.32 -8.61 -4.55
CA ILE A 478 17.10 -7.83 -3.32
C ILE A 478 18.40 -7.17 -2.86
N LYS A 479 18.31 -6.03 -2.18
CA LYS A 479 19.49 -5.46 -1.50
C LYS A 479 19.65 -6.10 -0.12
N VAL A 480 20.89 -6.16 0.38
CA VAL A 480 21.18 -6.56 1.78
C VAL A 480 20.27 -5.77 2.74
N GLY A 481 19.62 -6.46 3.67
CA GLY A 481 18.68 -5.90 4.64
C GLY A 481 17.26 -5.63 4.13
N LEU A 482 16.96 -5.87 2.84
CA LEU A 482 15.61 -5.77 2.28
C LEU A 482 14.95 -7.14 2.11
N THR A 483 13.63 -7.12 1.90
CA THR A 483 12.80 -8.32 1.77
C THR A 483 12.17 -8.45 0.38
N GLN A 484 11.77 -9.67 0.01
CA GLN A 484 10.94 -9.99 -1.15
C GLN A 484 9.89 -11.03 -0.74
N GLN A 485 8.62 -10.73 -0.99
CA GLN A 485 7.55 -11.72 -0.83
C GLN A 485 7.54 -12.68 -2.03
N LEU A 486 7.51 -13.98 -1.77
CA LEU A 486 7.22 -15.01 -2.77
C LEU A 486 5.82 -15.58 -2.54
N THR A 487 5.07 -15.82 -3.61
CA THR A 487 3.75 -16.45 -3.56
C THR A 487 3.84 -17.85 -4.15
N ALA A 488 3.41 -18.86 -3.40
CA ALA A 488 3.18 -20.20 -3.92
C ALA A 488 1.74 -20.34 -4.42
N THR A 489 1.54 -20.88 -5.61
CA THR A 489 0.22 -21.15 -6.20
C THR A 489 0.08 -22.65 -6.44
N VAL A 490 -0.86 -23.28 -5.74
CA VAL A 490 -1.14 -24.72 -5.85
C VAL A 490 -2.18 -24.97 -6.96
N SER A 491 -1.97 -26.03 -7.73
CA SER A 491 -2.87 -26.45 -8.82
C SER A 491 -3.25 -27.94 -8.66
N PRO A 492 -4.51 -28.33 -8.93
CA PRO A 492 -5.63 -27.45 -9.28
C PRO A 492 -6.05 -26.56 -8.09
N ALA A 493 -6.69 -25.42 -8.36
CA ALA A 493 -7.06 -24.45 -7.32
C ALA A 493 -8.10 -24.97 -6.31
N ASN A 494 -8.72 -26.13 -6.58
CA ASN A 494 -9.60 -26.87 -5.69
C ASN A 494 -8.93 -28.11 -5.05
N ALA A 495 -7.60 -28.20 -5.07
CA ALA A 495 -6.88 -29.27 -4.35
C ALA A 495 -7.23 -29.25 -2.86
N THR A 496 -7.45 -30.42 -2.27
CA THR A 496 -8.04 -30.57 -0.92
C THR A 496 -7.10 -30.08 0.20
N ASN A 497 -5.79 -30.14 -0.02
CA ASN A 497 -4.77 -29.59 0.88
C ASN A 497 -3.75 -28.78 0.07
N GLN A 498 -3.75 -27.45 0.26
CA GLN A 498 -2.92 -26.49 -0.48
C GLN A 498 -1.78 -25.92 0.36
N SER A 499 -1.55 -26.44 1.57
CA SER A 499 -0.49 -25.94 2.45
C SER A 499 0.89 -26.20 1.86
N VAL A 500 1.80 -25.24 2.04
CA VAL A 500 3.20 -25.34 1.61
C VAL A 500 4.17 -25.08 2.77
N THR A 501 5.36 -25.65 2.69
CA THR A 501 6.52 -25.33 3.53
C THR A 501 7.60 -24.66 2.68
N TRP A 502 8.40 -23.79 3.29
CA TRP A 502 9.45 -23.03 2.62
C TRP A 502 10.84 -23.37 3.17
N ALA A 503 11.85 -23.37 2.30
CA ALA A 503 13.25 -23.57 2.67
C ALA A 503 14.18 -22.68 1.82
N SER A 504 15.32 -22.26 2.39
CA SER A 504 16.41 -21.58 1.67
C SER A 504 17.61 -22.51 1.51
N SER A 505 18.23 -22.49 0.33
CA SER A 505 19.47 -23.23 0.08
C SER A 505 20.70 -22.62 0.79
N ASN A 506 20.64 -21.35 1.21
CA ASN A 506 21.72 -20.67 1.92
C ASN A 506 21.18 -19.53 2.79
N THR A 507 20.93 -19.83 4.07
CA THR A 507 20.41 -18.88 5.06
C THR A 507 21.38 -17.76 5.43
N ALA A 508 22.69 -17.91 5.17
CA ALA A 508 23.66 -16.83 5.37
C ALA A 508 23.59 -15.77 4.25
N VAL A 509 23.00 -16.09 3.11
CA VAL A 509 22.73 -15.15 2.00
C VAL A 509 21.29 -14.64 2.05
N ALA A 510 20.31 -15.53 2.16
CA ALA A 510 18.90 -15.14 2.31
C ALA A 510 18.10 -16.15 3.14
N THR A 511 17.30 -15.67 4.09
CA THR A 511 16.35 -16.48 4.86
C THR A 511 14.95 -16.40 4.26
N VAL A 512 14.08 -17.36 4.58
CA VAL A 512 12.66 -17.35 4.23
C VAL A 512 11.83 -17.80 5.43
N ASN A 513 10.67 -17.18 5.66
CA ASN A 513 9.75 -17.57 6.73
C ASN A 513 8.62 -18.52 6.22
N SER A 514 7.71 -18.91 7.10
CA SER A 514 6.56 -19.77 6.76
C SER A 514 5.58 -19.15 5.76
N SER A 515 5.54 -17.82 5.62
CA SER A 515 4.68 -17.11 4.66
C SER A 515 5.36 -16.88 3.30
N GLY A 516 6.58 -17.35 3.07
CA GLY A 516 7.32 -17.12 1.83
C GLY A 516 7.98 -15.74 1.72
N LEU A 517 8.03 -14.96 2.81
CA LEU A 517 8.78 -13.70 2.86
C LEU A 517 10.27 -14.00 2.99
N VAL A 518 11.04 -13.57 2.00
CA VAL A 518 12.49 -13.72 1.92
C VAL A 518 13.18 -12.47 2.46
N THR A 519 14.26 -12.62 3.23
CA THR A 519 15.09 -11.50 3.73
C THR A 519 16.53 -11.66 3.24
N GLY A 520 17.11 -10.63 2.64
CA GLY A 520 18.51 -10.60 2.20
C GLY A 520 19.46 -10.35 3.36
N VAL A 521 20.34 -11.31 3.66
CA VAL A 521 21.28 -11.30 4.80
C VAL A 521 22.67 -10.80 4.40
N SER A 522 23.21 -11.31 3.29
CA SER A 522 24.53 -10.91 2.77
C SER A 522 24.59 -11.07 1.25
N THR A 523 25.55 -10.41 0.60
CA THR A 523 25.68 -10.42 -0.86
C THR A 523 26.00 -11.82 -1.39
N GLY A 524 25.23 -12.29 -2.38
CA GLY A 524 25.39 -13.64 -2.92
C GLY A 524 24.16 -14.11 -3.69
N SER A 525 23.99 -15.43 -3.82
CA SER A 525 22.76 -16.02 -4.35
C SER A 525 22.27 -17.19 -3.49
N ALA A 526 20.95 -17.34 -3.41
CA ALA A 526 20.26 -18.42 -2.70
C ALA A 526 19.02 -18.85 -3.51
N THR A 527 18.68 -20.13 -3.44
CA THR A 527 17.45 -20.66 -4.03
C THR A 527 16.44 -20.91 -2.92
N ILE A 528 15.25 -20.33 -3.07
CA ILE A 528 14.13 -20.53 -2.15
C ILE A 528 13.18 -21.56 -2.74
N THR A 529 12.78 -22.55 -1.96
CA THR A 529 11.94 -23.68 -2.41
C THR A 529 10.64 -23.71 -1.61
N ALA A 530 9.50 -23.74 -2.32
CA ALA A 530 8.21 -24.11 -1.76
C ALA A 530 7.96 -25.61 -1.98
N THR A 531 7.47 -26.33 -0.97
CA THR A 531 7.09 -27.74 -1.04
C THR A 531 5.66 -27.93 -0.54
N THR A 532 4.79 -28.60 -1.28
CA THR A 532 3.41 -28.84 -0.86
C THR A 532 3.34 -29.96 0.18
N VAL A 533 2.60 -29.72 1.27
CA VAL A 533 2.43 -30.69 2.37
C VAL A 533 1.73 -31.95 1.87
N SER A 534 0.71 -31.81 1.02
CA SER A 534 0.14 -32.92 0.26
C SER A 534 0.86 -33.09 -1.08
N GLY A 535 1.18 -34.33 -1.44
CA GLY A 535 1.76 -34.69 -2.74
C GLY A 535 3.23 -34.29 -2.99
N GLY A 536 3.88 -33.57 -2.08
CA GLY A 536 5.32 -33.27 -2.10
C GLY A 536 5.82 -32.54 -3.36
N LYS A 537 4.96 -31.74 -4.01
CA LYS A 537 5.34 -30.98 -5.22
C LYS A 537 6.20 -29.79 -4.84
N THR A 538 7.18 -29.47 -5.67
CA THR A 538 8.12 -28.37 -5.41
C THR A 538 8.15 -27.34 -6.52
N ALA A 539 8.43 -26.09 -6.15
CA ALA A 539 8.76 -25.00 -7.05
C ALA A 539 9.76 -24.06 -6.38
N THR A 540 10.56 -23.34 -7.19
CA THR A 540 11.70 -22.57 -6.70
C THR A 540 11.72 -21.13 -7.20
N ALA A 541 12.37 -20.25 -6.45
CA ALA A 541 12.75 -18.91 -6.86
C ALA A 541 14.25 -18.66 -6.66
N ALA A 542 14.91 -18.07 -7.65
CA ALA A 542 16.32 -17.68 -7.57
C ALA A 542 16.46 -16.26 -6.98
N ILE A 543 17.08 -16.15 -5.80
CA ILE A 543 17.28 -14.87 -5.11
C ILE A 543 18.75 -14.46 -5.25
N THR A 544 18.98 -13.29 -5.83
CA THR A 544 20.28 -12.63 -5.82
C THR A 544 20.25 -11.49 -4.81
N VAL A 545 21.22 -11.45 -3.91
CA VAL A 545 21.36 -10.39 -2.92
C VAL A 545 22.51 -9.47 -3.36
N THR A 546 22.16 -8.25 -3.74
CA THR A 546 23.09 -7.19 -4.16
C THR A 546 23.47 -6.26 -3.00
N PRO A 547 24.61 -5.55 -3.06
CA PRO A 547 24.94 -4.53 -2.09
C PRO A 547 23.82 -3.48 -1.95
N ALA A 548 23.59 -2.99 -0.74
CA ALA A 548 22.84 -1.74 -0.57
C ALA A 548 23.78 -0.54 -0.79
N SER A 549 23.20 0.67 -0.88
CA SER A 549 23.98 1.90 -1.10
C SER A 549 25.08 2.04 -0.03
N SER A 550 26.19 2.68 -0.40
CA SER A 550 27.30 2.91 0.52
C SER A 550 27.74 4.37 0.42
N PHE A 551 28.17 4.96 1.54
CA PHE A 551 28.67 6.33 1.56
C PHE A 551 29.84 6.51 2.53
N THR A 552 30.73 7.46 2.23
CA THR A 552 31.89 7.78 3.08
C THR A 552 31.68 9.12 3.77
N VAL A 553 31.86 9.15 5.09
CA VAL A 553 31.92 10.40 5.83
C VAL A 553 33.38 10.76 6.10
N TYR A 554 33.72 12.01 5.87
CA TYR A 554 35.01 12.62 6.20
C TYR A 554 34.81 13.64 7.32
N PHE A 555 35.68 13.65 8.31
CA PHE A 555 35.66 14.58 9.44
C PHE A 555 36.98 15.34 9.51
N TYR A 556 36.94 16.66 9.51
CA TYR A 556 38.13 17.48 9.69
C TYR A 556 38.42 17.66 11.17
N LYS A 557 39.56 17.14 11.63
CA LYS A 557 39.92 17.15 13.04
C LYS A 557 40.14 18.59 13.56
N PRO A 558 39.38 19.08 14.55
CA PRO A 558 39.67 20.36 15.19
C PRO A 558 41.07 20.36 15.84
N ALA A 559 41.72 21.52 15.91
CA ALA A 559 43.06 21.65 16.48
C ALA A 559 43.13 21.21 17.96
N SER A 560 42.06 21.46 18.71
CA SER A 560 41.91 21.10 20.13
C SER A 560 41.61 19.62 20.40
N TRP A 561 41.30 18.82 19.38
CA TRP A 561 40.94 17.40 19.53
C TRP A 561 42.17 16.49 19.47
N GLY A 562 42.15 15.41 20.24
CA GLY A 562 43.16 14.36 20.28
C GLY A 562 43.31 13.61 18.95
N THR A 563 44.37 12.79 18.82
CA THR A 563 44.75 12.15 17.54
C THR A 563 43.99 10.88 17.20
N THR A 564 43.24 10.30 18.14
CA THR A 564 42.53 9.01 18.00
C THR A 564 41.05 9.24 17.76
N LEU A 565 40.68 9.48 16.49
CA LEU A 565 39.32 9.82 16.11
C LEU A 565 38.45 8.57 15.98
N ARG A 566 37.22 8.67 16.47
CA ARG A 566 36.21 7.62 16.44
C ARG A 566 34.88 8.15 15.91
N ILE A 567 34.10 7.23 15.37
CA ILE A 567 32.72 7.44 14.97
C ILE A 567 31.82 6.47 15.74
N TYR A 568 30.83 7.02 16.43
CA TYR A 568 29.73 6.28 17.03
C TYR A 568 28.48 6.48 16.16
N TYR A 569 27.68 5.44 15.95
CA TYR A 569 26.53 5.49 15.04
C TYR A 569 25.39 4.58 15.49
N TRP A 570 24.16 4.98 15.15
CA TRP A 570 22.93 4.25 15.48
C TRP A 570 21.83 4.54 14.44
N ASN A 571 20.73 3.79 14.49
CA ASN A 571 19.62 3.89 13.53
C ASN A 571 20.10 3.77 12.07
N THR A 572 21.05 2.87 11.81
CA THR A 572 21.46 2.52 10.45
C THR A 572 20.26 1.94 9.70
N LEU A 573 20.01 2.44 8.49
CA LEU A 573 19.00 1.89 7.58
C LEU A 573 19.70 1.24 6.37
N PRO A 574 19.32 0.02 5.97
CA PRO A 574 18.41 -0.91 6.66
C PRO A 574 18.94 -1.32 8.04
N ALA A 575 18.04 -1.56 9.00
CA ALA A 575 18.42 -1.95 10.35
C ALA A 575 19.18 -3.29 10.36
N GLY A 576 20.29 -3.34 11.11
CA GLY A 576 21.15 -4.54 11.19
C GLY A 576 22.09 -4.76 10.00
N SER A 577 22.13 -3.85 9.02
CA SER A 577 23.04 -3.90 7.86
C SER A 577 24.53 -3.88 8.20
N ILE A 578 24.89 -3.29 9.34
CA ILE A 578 26.23 -3.33 9.96
C ILE A 578 26.10 -3.54 11.48
N PRO A 579 27.14 -4.09 12.16
CA PRO A 579 27.11 -4.29 13.60
C PRO A 579 26.85 -3.00 14.38
N THR A 580 26.05 -3.12 15.45
CA THR A 580 25.87 -2.06 16.43
C THR A 580 27.18 -1.80 17.18
N VAL A 581 27.54 -0.52 17.32
CA VAL A 581 28.74 -0.13 18.05
C VAL A 581 28.38 0.34 19.46
N THR A 582 29.22 0.02 20.44
CA THR A 582 29.14 0.59 21.79
C THR A 582 29.94 1.90 21.84
N TRP A 583 29.56 2.83 22.71
CA TRP A 583 30.35 4.04 22.96
C TRP A 583 31.78 3.66 23.42
N PRO A 584 32.86 4.31 22.92
CA PRO A 584 32.93 5.53 22.08
C PRO A 584 32.90 5.28 20.56
N GLY A 585 32.47 4.12 20.09
CA GLY A 585 32.41 3.78 18.67
C GLY A 585 33.73 3.23 18.11
N VAL A 586 33.82 3.18 16.77
CA VAL A 586 34.94 2.57 16.04
C VAL A 586 35.93 3.62 15.54
N SER A 587 37.21 3.25 15.44
CA SER A 587 38.26 4.15 14.95
C SER A 587 38.06 4.53 13.48
N MET A 588 38.28 5.81 13.16
CA MET A 588 38.28 6.31 11.79
C MET A 588 39.66 6.17 11.14
N ALA A 589 39.70 5.97 9.82
CA ALA A 589 40.95 5.96 9.07
C ALA A 589 41.48 7.39 8.88
N ASN A 590 42.80 7.60 8.94
CA ASN A 590 43.40 8.89 8.62
C ASN A 590 43.46 9.04 7.08
N ALA A 591 42.82 10.08 6.54
CA ALA A 591 42.72 10.36 5.11
C ALA A 591 43.74 11.41 4.62
N GLY A 592 44.60 11.92 5.51
CA GLY A 592 45.56 12.98 5.21
C GLY A 592 44.95 14.39 5.30
N GLY A 593 45.80 15.42 5.27
CA GLY A 593 45.36 16.83 5.25
C GLY A 593 44.57 17.32 6.49
N GLY A 594 44.47 16.52 7.55
CA GLY A 594 43.61 16.79 8.72
C GLY A 594 42.26 16.07 8.69
N TRP A 595 41.94 15.36 7.60
CA TRP A 595 40.73 14.57 7.44
C TRP A 595 40.86 13.14 7.99
N TYR A 596 39.77 12.64 8.56
CA TYR A 596 39.58 11.25 8.94
C TYR A 596 38.31 10.71 8.29
N SER A 597 38.29 9.45 7.84
CA SER A 597 37.18 8.87 7.10
C SER A 597 36.59 7.60 7.71
N TYR A 598 35.29 7.39 7.50
CA TYR A 598 34.62 6.11 7.72
C TYR A 598 33.63 5.81 6.60
N THR A 599 33.66 4.58 6.07
CA THR A 599 32.74 4.15 5.00
C THR A 599 31.63 3.29 5.58
N PHE A 600 30.39 3.76 5.43
CA PHE A 600 29.21 2.97 5.73
C PHE A 600 28.88 2.11 4.50
N THR A 601 29.10 0.80 4.61
CA THR A 601 28.76 -0.19 3.57
C THR A 601 27.37 -0.79 3.81
N ASN A 602 26.57 -0.92 2.76
CA ASN A 602 25.19 -1.41 2.83
C ASN A 602 24.22 -0.56 3.68
N VAL A 603 24.52 0.73 3.89
CA VAL A 603 23.70 1.66 4.69
C VAL A 603 23.26 2.82 3.81
N THR A 604 21.96 3.09 3.75
CA THR A 604 21.37 4.24 3.06
C THR A 604 21.31 5.49 3.92
N SER A 605 21.24 5.35 5.26
CA SER A 605 21.33 6.47 6.20
C SER A 605 21.68 5.99 7.61
N THR A 606 22.26 6.87 8.42
CA THR A 606 22.52 6.62 9.84
C THR A 606 22.55 7.93 10.63
N ASN A 607 22.26 7.83 11.93
CA ASN A 607 22.70 8.84 12.88
C ASN A 607 24.15 8.54 13.29
N LEU A 608 24.95 9.58 13.55
CA LEU A 608 26.36 9.47 13.90
C LEU A 608 26.87 10.63 14.76
N ILE A 609 27.95 10.38 15.51
CA ILE A 609 28.74 11.35 16.28
C ILE A 609 30.22 11.09 15.99
N PHE A 610 30.99 12.15 15.73
CA PHE A 610 32.45 12.10 15.74
C PHE A 610 32.97 12.45 17.13
N ASN A 611 33.98 11.72 17.63
CA ASN A 611 34.60 11.97 18.94
C ASN A 611 36.10 11.61 18.95
N ASP A 612 36.85 12.12 19.94
CA ASP A 612 38.23 11.70 20.25
C ASP A 612 38.35 10.91 21.57
N GLY A 613 37.22 10.68 22.25
CA GLY A 613 37.12 10.09 23.59
C GLY A 613 37.02 11.11 24.74
N THR A 614 37.16 12.41 24.47
CA THR A 614 36.98 13.52 25.44
C THR A 614 36.04 14.60 24.89
N ASN A 615 36.18 14.94 23.62
CA ASN A 615 35.35 15.87 22.85
C ASN A 615 34.44 15.10 21.89
N GLN A 616 33.28 15.66 21.55
CA GLN A 616 32.34 15.10 20.59
C GLN A 616 31.59 16.18 19.79
N THR A 617 31.00 15.81 18.65
CA THR A 617 30.01 16.63 17.95
C THR A 617 28.63 16.54 18.61
N ALA A 618 27.69 17.37 18.17
CA ALA A 618 26.27 17.07 18.34
C ALA A 618 25.87 15.81 17.55
N ASP A 619 24.65 15.33 17.76
CA ASP A 619 24.04 14.26 16.96
C ASP A 619 23.90 14.71 15.50
N LEU A 620 24.50 13.95 14.59
CA LEU A 620 24.44 14.18 13.14
C LEU A 620 23.64 13.08 12.45
N ILE A 621 23.12 13.39 11.27
CA ILE A 621 22.53 12.42 10.36
C ILE A 621 23.22 12.49 9.00
N ARG A 622 23.43 11.34 8.34
CA ARG A 622 23.98 11.31 6.98
C ARG A 622 23.45 10.13 6.18
N SER A 623 23.28 10.34 4.87
CA SER A 623 22.77 9.38 3.88
C SER A 623 23.56 9.33 2.56
N THR A 624 24.60 10.16 2.44
CA THR A 624 25.41 10.35 1.23
C THR A 624 26.85 10.69 1.59
N THR A 625 27.80 10.55 0.66
CA THR A 625 29.20 10.89 0.90
C THR A 625 29.32 12.37 1.25
N GLY A 626 30.14 12.74 2.24
CA GLY A 626 30.22 14.12 2.70
C GLY A 626 31.38 14.39 3.65
N TRP A 627 31.72 15.67 3.76
CA TRP A 627 32.80 16.20 4.60
C TRP A 627 32.19 17.07 5.71
N TYR A 628 32.57 16.84 6.96
CA TYR A 628 32.09 17.62 8.11
C TYR A 628 33.24 18.41 8.73
N GLN A 629 33.10 19.72 8.78
CA GLN A 629 34.06 20.67 9.35
C GLN A 629 33.31 21.87 9.92
N ASN A 630 33.76 22.43 11.04
CA ASN A 630 33.18 23.65 11.65
C ASN A 630 31.64 23.60 11.78
N ASN A 631 31.14 22.49 12.31
CA ASN A 631 29.71 22.19 12.47
C ASN A 631 28.85 22.21 11.19
N THR A 632 29.48 22.09 10.01
CA THR A 632 28.82 22.16 8.71
C THR A 632 29.13 20.92 7.87
N TRP A 633 28.12 20.38 7.17
CA TRP A 633 28.31 19.34 6.15
C TRP A 633 28.51 19.94 4.75
N TYR A 634 29.48 19.40 4.03
CA TYR A 634 29.78 19.69 2.63
C TYR A 634 29.60 18.41 1.80
N ASN A 635 29.07 18.53 0.59
CA ASN A 635 28.87 17.40 -0.32
C ASN A 635 30.11 17.11 -1.21
N ALA A 636 31.19 17.88 -1.03
CA ALA A 636 32.50 17.75 -1.65
C ALA A 636 33.59 18.24 -0.65
N ASP A 637 34.87 17.97 -0.92
CA ASP A 637 35.98 18.34 -0.01
C ASP A 637 36.20 19.86 0.05
N PRO A 638 35.91 20.54 1.20
CA PRO A 638 36.08 21.98 1.33
C PRO A 638 37.56 22.41 1.45
N GLY A 639 38.50 21.47 1.54
CA GLY A 639 39.95 21.71 1.53
C GLY A 639 40.56 21.88 0.13
N THR A 640 39.81 21.63 -0.93
CA THR A 640 40.22 22.01 -2.29
C THR A 640 39.86 23.48 -2.55
N PRO A 641 40.80 24.34 -3.02
CA PRO A 641 40.46 25.72 -3.36
C PRO A 641 39.37 25.71 -4.44
N PRO A 642 38.40 26.64 -4.39
CA PRO A 642 37.30 26.64 -5.33
C PRO A 642 37.84 26.70 -6.75
N VAL A 643 37.51 25.69 -7.56
CA VAL A 643 37.78 25.72 -8.99
C VAL A 643 36.97 26.88 -9.54
N THR A 644 37.63 28.03 -9.73
CA THR A 644 37.14 29.03 -10.67
C THR A 644 37.07 28.31 -12.00
N ASP A 645 35.86 28.12 -12.53
CA ASP A 645 35.61 27.36 -13.75
C ASP A 645 36.48 27.89 -14.89
N THR A 646 37.66 27.30 -15.06
CA THR A 646 38.63 27.74 -16.04
C THR A 646 38.25 27.04 -17.33
N TYR A 647 37.46 27.74 -18.12
CA TYR A 647 37.05 27.29 -19.44
C TYR A 647 38.18 27.54 -20.44
N TYR A 648 38.41 26.56 -21.31
CA TYR A 648 39.40 26.60 -22.38
C TYR A 648 38.70 26.57 -23.73
N THR A 649 39.21 27.33 -24.70
CA THR A 649 38.94 27.05 -26.12
C THR A 649 40.06 26.18 -26.67
N ILE A 650 39.73 25.10 -27.37
CA ILE A 650 40.69 24.09 -27.82
C ILE A 650 40.94 24.29 -29.31
N ARG A 651 42.07 24.93 -29.67
CA ARG A 651 42.39 25.37 -31.04
C ARG A 651 43.36 24.44 -31.74
N ASN A 652 43.06 24.05 -32.98
CA ASN A 652 43.90 23.17 -33.79
C ASN A 652 45.13 23.90 -34.38
N ARG A 653 46.31 23.27 -34.36
CA ARG A 653 47.55 23.81 -34.93
C ARG A 653 47.50 23.95 -36.46
N TRP A 654 46.89 23.00 -37.17
CA TRP A 654 46.91 22.95 -38.63
C TRP A 654 45.95 23.95 -39.29
N LYS A 655 44.69 23.97 -38.85
CA LYS A 655 43.61 24.76 -39.50
C LYS A 655 43.18 25.99 -38.70
N ASN A 656 43.74 26.24 -37.51
CA ASN A 656 43.34 27.31 -36.58
C ASN A 656 41.87 27.25 -36.11
N THR A 657 41.18 26.13 -36.35
CA THR A 657 39.79 25.84 -35.96
C THR A 657 39.67 25.37 -34.51
N TYR A 658 38.53 25.62 -33.87
CA TYR A 658 38.25 25.25 -32.49
C TYR A 658 37.37 24.00 -32.41
N LEU A 659 37.60 23.14 -31.42
CA LEU A 659 36.67 22.07 -31.06
C LEU A 659 35.41 22.63 -30.40
N TYR A 660 34.24 22.17 -30.83
CA TYR A 660 32.95 22.56 -30.26
C TYR A 660 31.99 21.37 -30.19
N ASP A 661 31.02 21.45 -29.28
CA ASP A 661 29.94 20.48 -29.19
C ASP A 661 28.93 20.69 -30.33
N ALA A 662 28.86 19.71 -31.22
CA ALA A 662 27.99 19.70 -32.40
C ALA A 662 26.66 18.94 -32.18
N GLY A 663 26.37 18.51 -30.94
CA GLY A 663 25.20 17.70 -30.57
C GLY A 663 25.45 16.22 -30.83
N GLY A 664 25.91 15.49 -29.82
CA GLY A 664 26.26 14.06 -29.92
C GLY A 664 27.66 13.77 -30.44
N SER A 665 28.33 14.75 -31.08
CA SER A 665 29.72 14.63 -31.52
C SER A 665 30.51 15.93 -31.33
N VAL A 666 31.83 15.82 -31.30
CA VAL A 666 32.73 16.98 -31.28
C VAL A 666 32.99 17.43 -32.72
N GLY A 667 32.55 18.62 -33.08
CA GLY A 667 32.86 19.28 -34.35
C GLY A 667 34.14 20.12 -34.29
N TYR A 668 34.63 20.59 -35.44
CA TYR A 668 35.69 21.59 -35.50
C TYR A 668 35.41 22.67 -36.55
N GLY A 669 35.65 23.95 -36.22
CA GLY A 669 35.29 25.07 -37.09
C GLY A 669 35.90 26.41 -36.69
N ALA A 670 35.70 27.45 -37.50
CA ALA A 670 36.27 28.77 -37.23
C ALA A 670 35.65 29.46 -35.99
N THR A 671 34.32 29.32 -35.82
CA THR A 671 33.54 29.76 -34.66
C THR A 671 32.32 28.85 -34.49
N ALA A 672 31.79 28.77 -33.27
CA ALA A 672 30.49 28.16 -32.96
C ALA A 672 29.69 29.11 -32.05
N ALA A 673 28.37 28.91 -31.95
CA ALA A 673 27.52 29.78 -31.13
C ALA A 673 27.71 29.56 -29.61
N ASN A 674 27.37 30.59 -28.83
CA ASN A 674 27.20 30.53 -27.37
C ASN A 674 28.47 30.05 -26.62
N ASN A 675 28.32 29.11 -25.69
CA ASN A 675 29.38 28.56 -24.86
C ASN A 675 29.91 27.21 -25.40
N ASN A 676 29.47 26.76 -26.58
CA ASN A 676 29.70 25.39 -27.06
C ASN A 676 31.14 25.09 -27.51
N TYR A 677 32.00 26.11 -27.68
CA TYR A 677 33.43 25.98 -27.95
C TYR A 677 34.31 26.15 -26.68
N GLN A 678 33.68 26.22 -25.51
CA GLN A 678 34.34 26.42 -24.22
C GLN A 678 34.23 25.15 -23.39
N TRP A 679 35.38 24.64 -22.94
CA TRP A 679 35.51 23.34 -22.30
C TRP A 679 36.14 23.50 -20.91
N GLN A 680 35.46 23.00 -19.89
CA GLN A 680 36.02 22.88 -18.54
C GLN A 680 36.87 21.62 -18.47
N LYS A 681 38.10 21.77 -17.97
CA LYS A 681 38.98 20.66 -17.61
C LYS A 681 38.65 20.22 -16.18
N VAL A 682 37.91 19.13 -16.03
CA VAL A 682 37.51 18.60 -14.71
C VAL A 682 38.50 17.51 -14.33
N ALA A 683 39.36 17.76 -13.33
CA ALA A 683 40.40 16.81 -12.92
C ALA A 683 39.79 15.54 -12.28
N ILE A 684 40.43 14.40 -12.55
CA ILE A 684 40.14 13.10 -11.94
C ILE A 684 41.28 12.76 -10.97
N ASP A 685 42.52 12.82 -11.47
CA ASP A 685 43.74 12.68 -10.69
C ASP A 685 44.85 13.60 -11.24
N ALA A 686 46.11 13.33 -10.91
CA ALA A 686 47.26 14.11 -11.38
C ALA A 686 47.52 14.03 -12.91
N ASN A 687 46.99 13.00 -13.59
CA ASN A 687 47.26 12.70 -14.99
C ASN A 687 46.00 12.83 -15.87
N TYR A 688 44.83 12.45 -15.34
CA TYR A 688 43.58 12.33 -16.08
C TYR A 688 42.54 13.39 -15.73
N PHE A 689 41.73 13.75 -16.72
CA PHE A 689 40.64 14.72 -16.61
C PHE A 689 39.52 14.42 -17.60
N TRP A 690 38.32 14.88 -17.30
CA TRP A 690 37.23 14.99 -18.26
C TRP A 690 37.25 16.36 -18.95
N LEU A 691 36.77 16.41 -20.20
CA LEU A 691 36.50 17.65 -20.94
C LEU A 691 34.98 17.86 -21.01
N LYS A 692 34.48 18.77 -20.18
CA LYS A 692 33.05 19.09 -20.07
C LYS A 692 32.71 20.35 -20.86
N ASN A 693 31.69 20.32 -21.69
CA ASN A 693 31.26 21.49 -22.44
C ASN A 693 30.54 22.52 -21.53
N ARG A 694 30.84 23.81 -21.68
CA ARG A 694 30.19 24.88 -20.92
C ARG A 694 28.74 25.14 -21.36
N GLY A 695 28.43 24.95 -22.64
CA GLY A 695 27.11 25.21 -23.20
C GLY A 695 26.08 24.14 -22.87
N THR A 696 26.48 22.87 -22.97
CA THR A 696 25.58 21.71 -22.82
C THR A 696 25.77 20.95 -21.50
N GLY A 697 26.94 21.06 -20.87
CA GLY A 697 27.32 20.26 -19.70
C GLY A 697 27.74 18.82 -20.01
N GLU A 698 27.76 18.45 -21.29
CA GLU A 698 28.12 17.11 -21.79
C GLU A 698 29.63 16.92 -21.91
N TYR A 699 30.10 15.67 -22.07
CA TYR A 699 31.52 15.32 -21.96
C TYR A 699 32.07 14.69 -23.25
N MET A 700 33.32 14.99 -23.60
CA MET A 700 34.02 14.32 -24.69
C MET A 700 34.34 12.85 -24.35
N HIS A 701 33.98 11.91 -25.22
CA HIS A 701 34.28 10.48 -25.03
C HIS A 701 34.41 9.72 -26.38
N ILE A 702 34.79 8.44 -26.32
CA ILE A 702 34.88 7.54 -27.49
C ILE A 702 34.13 6.20 -27.32
N GLU A 703 33.26 6.10 -26.30
CA GLU A 703 32.63 4.86 -25.82
C GLU A 703 32.05 3.98 -26.95
N ASN A 704 31.24 4.56 -27.85
CA ASN A 704 30.53 3.75 -28.86
C ASN A 704 31.41 3.40 -30.08
N GLN A 705 32.73 3.64 -30.01
CA GLN A 705 33.74 3.24 -30.98
C GLN A 705 33.45 3.62 -32.45
N THR A 706 32.83 4.78 -32.70
CA THR A 706 32.35 5.19 -34.04
C THR A 706 33.43 5.78 -34.95
N GLY A 707 34.68 5.87 -34.51
CA GLY A 707 35.77 6.57 -35.24
C GLY A 707 35.72 8.10 -35.17
N SER A 708 34.66 8.68 -34.60
CA SER A 708 34.54 10.11 -34.28
C SER A 708 34.51 10.31 -32.76
N VAL A 709 35.04 11.44 -32.29
CA VAL A 709 34.93 11.84 -30.88
C VAL A 709 33.50 12.29 -30.60
N GLN A 710 32.92 11.74 -29.56
CA GLN A 710 31.52 11.91 -29.18
C GLN A 710 31.40 12.96 -28.08
N CYS A 711 30.23 13.61 -27.98
CA CYS A 711 29.91 14.52 -26.88
C CYS A 711 28.48 14.27 -26.44
N THR A 712 28.30 13.62 -25.28
CA THR A 712 27.00 13.33 -24.66
C THR A 712 27.12 13.35 -23.13
N ALA A 713 26.00 13.19 -22.42
CA ALA A 713 26.04 12.69 -21.04
C ALA A 713 26.81 11.36 -20.96
N VAL A 714 27.59 11.18 -19.89
CA VAL A 714 28.39 9.96 -19.60
C VAL A 714 28.19 9.57 -18.13
N THR A 715 28.47 8.32 -17.76
CA THR A 715 28.71 7.98 -16.35
C THR A 715 30.17 8.29 -16.00
N LEU A 716 30.43 8.77 -14.79
CA LEU A 716 31.76 9.23 -14.36
C LEU A 716 32.78 8.08 -14.15
N GLU A 717 32.39 6.85 -14.47
CA GLU A 717 33.24 5.65 -14.39
C GLU A 717 33.86 5.29 -15.76
N TRP A 718 33.35 5.85 -16.87
CA TRP A 718 33.80 5.52 -18.22
C TRP A 718 35.22 5.99 -18.50
N TRP A 719 36.17 5.06 -18.57
CA TRP A 719 37.55 5.31 -19.00
C TRP A 719 37.63 5.92 -20.42
N SER A 720 36.62 5.67 -21.27
CA SER A 720 36.52 6.26 -22.61
C SER A 720 36.24 7.76 -22.63
N ALA A 721 35.78 8.34 -21.51
CA ALA A 721 35.54 9.78 -21.33
C ALA A 721 36.71 10.50 -20.66
N GLN A 722 37.73 9.77 -20.21
CA GLN A 722 38.88 10.31 -19.49
C GLN A 722 40.04 10.55 -20.46
N TRP A 723 40.68 11.71 -20.32
CA TRP A 723 41.72 12.19 -21.21
C TRP A 723 42.97 12.56 -20.41
N LEU A 724 44.13 12.32 -21.00
CA LEU A 724 45.41 12.89 -20.56
C LEU A 724 45.92 13.90 -21.60
N GLN A 725 46.87 14.73 -21.19
CA GLN A 725 47.40 15.84 -21.98
C GLN A 725 48.91 15.67 -22.19
N ASP A 726 49.33 15.20 -23.37
CA ASP A 726 50.74 15.14 -23.75
C ASP A 726 51.23 16.53 -24.15
N ASN A 727 52.32 17.03 -23.56
CA ASN A 727 52.97 18.26 -24.03
C ASN A 727 53.78 18.00 -25.32
N VAL A 728 53.67 18.87 -26.33
CA VAL A 728 54.43 18.76 -27.59
C VAL A 728 55.62 19.73 -27.60
N ASP A 729 55.38 21.02 -27.40
CA ASP A 729 56.39 22.08 -27.51
C ASP A 729 56.17 23.25 -26.54
N GLY A 730 55.43 23.02 -25.45
CA GLY A 730 55.07 24.04 -24.47
C GLY A 730 53.94 24.98 -24.90
N THR A 731 53.56 24.99 -26.18
CA THR A 731 52.40 25.72 -26.70
C THR A 731 51.27 24.78 -27.10
N TYR A 732 51.61 23.68 -27.77
CA TYR A 732 50.67 22.67 -28.25
C TYR A 732 50.73 21.39 -27.43
N VAL A 733 49.59 20.70 -27.36
CA VAL A 733 49.39 19.44 -26.64
C VAL A 733 48.64 18.43 -27.51
N ARG A 734 48.69 17.15 -27.13
CA ARG A 734 47.81 16.10 -27.67
C ARG A 734 46.84 15.66 -26.58
N LEU A 735 45.60 15.38 -26.97
CA LEU A 735 44.56 14.85 -26.07
C LEU A 735 44.44 13.34 -26.34
N ARG A 736 44.88 12.53 -25.37
CA ARG A 736 44.99 11.07 -25.48
C ARG A 736 43.99 10.39 -24.55
N ASN A 737 43.32 9.36 -25.02
CA ASN A 737 42.27 8.67 -24.26
C ASN A 737 42.84 7.72 -23.19
N HIS A 738 42.17 7.56 -22.04
CA HIS A 738 42.58 6.63 -21.00
C HIS A 738 42.28 5.17 -21.35
N TRP A 739 41.08 4.87 -21.87
CA TRP A 739 40.68 3.51 -22.25
C TRP A 739 41.46 2.99 -23.45
N GLN A 740 41.56 3.81 -24.51
CA GLN A 740 42.39 3.51 -25.66
C GLN A 740 43.64 4.40 -25.64
N THR A 741 44.66 3.98 -24.89
CA THR A 741 45.92 4.75 -24.68
C THR A 741 46.69 5.07 -25.97
N GLY A 742 46.45 4.34 -27.05
CA GLY A 742 46.97 4.67 -28.38
C GLY A 742 46.27 5.85 -29.06
N SER A 743 45.02 6.14 -28.69
CA SER A 743 44.10 7.01 -29.43
C SER A 743 44.22 8.48 -29.05
N ILE A 744 44.51 9.34 -30.03
CA ILE A 744 44.61 10.80 -29.89
C ILE A 744 43.57 11.54 -30.74
N ILE A 745 43.03 12.65 -30.25
CA ILE A 745 42.06 13.49 -30.99
C ILE A 745 42.73 14.20 -32.17
N HIS A 746 42.18 14.04 -33.39
CA HIS A 746 42.68 14.69 -34.62
C HIS A 746 41.55 15.13 -35.57
N VAL A 747 41.91 15.92 -36.60
CA VAL A 747 40.98 16.36 -37.68
C VAL A 747 41.47 16.07 -39.10
N GLU A 748 42.50 15.22 -39.24
CA GLU A 748 43.14 14.87 -40.52
C GLU A 748 42.15 14.46 -41.63
N GLY A 749 41.17 13.60 -41.32
CA GLY A 749 40.20 13.07 -42.29
C GLY A 749 39.22 14.10 -42.84
N GLN A 750 39.23 15.33 -42.32
CA GLN A 750 38.42 16.46 -42.79
C GLN A 750 36.90 16.18 -42.89
N THR A 751 36.36 15.32 -42.01
CA THR A 751 34.98 14.81 -42.06
C THR A 751 33.90 15.73 -41.47
N GLY A 752 34.30 16.85 -40.85
CA GLY A 752 33.43 17.79 -40.12
C GLY A 752 33.34 17.50 -38.61
N SER A 753 33.61 16.27 -38.18
CA SER A 753 33.78 15.89 -36.77
C SER A 753 35.25 15.63 -36.45
N ALA A 754 35.64 15.85 -35.20
CA ALA A 754 36.91 15.37 -34.68
C ALA A 754 36.91 13.84 -34.63
N GLN A 755 38.04 13.23 -34.92
CA GLN A 755 38.26 11.79 -34.97
C GLN A 755 39.30 11.38 -33.94
N TYR A 756 39.43 10.07 -33.70
CA TYR A 756 40.51 9.52 -32.89
C TYR A 756 41.17 8.34 -33.59
N ALA A 757 42.49 8.26 -33.52
CA ALA A 757 43.30 7.22 -34.15
C ALA A 757 44.59 6.95 -33.36
N GLY A 758 45.20 5.79 -33.62
CA GLY A 758 46.46 5.37 -32.99
C GLY A 758 47.61 6.36 -33.20
N ALA A 759 48.57 6.38 -32.28
CA ALA A 759 49.61 7.40 -32.10
C ALA A 759 50.25 7.96 -33.40
N GLN A 760 49.67 9.05 -33.91
CA GLN A 760 50.15 9.81 -35.08
C GLN A 760 50.79 11.14 -34.63
N GLU A 761 51.88 11.00 -33.89
CA GLU A 761 52.47 12.04 -33.04
C GLU A 761 52.93 13.31 -33.79
N GLY A 762 53.26 13.17 -35.07
CA GLY A 762 53.72 14.27 -35.95
C GLY A 762 52.61 15.07 -36.63
N TRP A 763 51.34 14.67 -36.51
CA TRP A 763 50.24 15.35 -37.19
C TRP A 763 49.88 16.68 -36.54
N TYR A 764 50.04 17.79 -37.27
CA TYR A 764 49.56 19.10 -36.81
C TYR A 764 48.02 19.14 -36.66
N SER A 765 47.29 18.24 -37.33
CA SER A 765 45.84 18.07 -37.14
C SER A 765 45.48 17.41 -35.80
N ALA A 766 46.43 16.78 -35.10
CA ALA A 766 46.27 16.16 -33.78
C ALA A 766 46.86 17.00 -32.63
N GLN A 767 47.29 18.23 -32.93
CA GLN A 767 47.95 19.13 -31.99
C GLN A 767 47.05 20.34 -31.66
N TRP A 768 46.87 20.59 -30.37
CA TRP A 768 45.86 21.47 -29.83
C TRP A 768 46.45 22.51 -28.88
N GLN A 769 45.93 23.73 -28.90
CA GLN A 769 46.26 24.79 -27.95
C GLN A 769 45.04 25.02 -27.05
N LEU A 770 45.21 24.85 -25.74
CA LEU A 770 44.16 25.12 -24.75
C LEU A 770 44.29 26.57 -24.28
N ILE A 771 43.41 27.45 -24.77
CA ILE A 771 43.45 28.89 -24.51
C ILE A 771 42.43 29.23 -23.41
N PRO A 772 42.84 29.70 -22.22
CA PRO A 772 41.93 30.07 -21.13
C PRO A 772 40.99 31.23 -21.49
N VAL A 773 39.77 31.21 -20.95
CA VAL A 773 38.77 32.27 -21.09
C VAL A 773 38.66 33.06 -19.78
N SER A 774 39.06 34.33 -19.80
CA SER A 774 38.98 35.21 -18.62
C SER A 774 37.56 35.72 -18.38
N THR A 775 36.94 35.33 -17.27
CA THR A 775 35.67 35.90 -16.80
C THR A 775 35.93 37.15 -15.94
N GLY A 776 35.50 38.31 -16.42
CA GLY A 776 35.64 39.58 -15.68
C GLY A 776 34.82 39.56 -14.39
N GLY A 777 35.47 39.84 -13.25
CA GLY A 777 34.83 39.85 -11.94
C GLY A 777 33.82 41.00 -11.75
N ARG A 778 32.80 40.76 -10.94
CA ARG A 778 31.99 41.82 -10.32
C ARG A 778 32.13 41.74 -8.80
N THR A 779 32.38 42.89 -8.20
CA THR A 779 32.54 43.10 -6.76
C THR A 779 31.26 42.84 -5.99
N ALA A 780 31.40 42.42 -4.73
CA ALA A 780 30.29 42.18 -3.83
C ALA A 780 29.40 43.43 -3.64
N ALA A 781 28.10 43.23 -3.72
CA ALA A 781 27.09 44.12 -3.14
C ALA A 781 26.52 43.43 -1.89
N SER A 782 26.09 44.24 -0.92
CA SER A 782 25.72 43.82 0.44
C SER A 782 24.81 42.59 0.51
N GLU A 783 25.10 41.73 1.50
CA GLU A 783 24.31 40.54 1.84
C GLU A 783 22.82 40.88 2.03
N MET A 784 21.97 40.14 1.33
CA MET A 784 20.60 39.89 1.75
C MET A 784 20.63 38.65 2.65
N PRO A 785 19.85 38.58 3.74
CA PRO A 785 19.92 37.46 4.67
C PRO A 785 19.56 36.15 3.97
N VAL A 786 20.39 35.13 4.19
CA VAL A 786 20.13 33.77 3.71
C VAL A 786 18.98 33.18 4.53
N TYR A 787 17.83 33.01 3.88
CA TYR A 787 16.80 32.10 4.37
C TYR A 787 17.23 30.66 4.10
N GLU A 788 17.01 29.76 5.06
CA GLU A 788 17.36 28.34 4.92
C GLU A 788 16.67 27.69 3.70
N GLU A 789 17.41 26.94 2.90
CA GLU A 789 16.85 26.19 1.76
C GLU A 789 15.93 25.05 2.24
N ARG A 790 14.63 25.33 2.42
CA ARG A 790 13.59 24.29 2.50
C ARG A 790 13.30 23.76 1.09
N SER A 791 13.75 22.54 0.82
CA SER A 791 13.92 22.00 -0.54
C SER A 791 12.62 21.71 -1.33
N LEU A 792 12.59 22.08 -2.62
CA LEU A 792 11.60 21.60 -3.62
C LEU A 792 11.91 20.18 -4.15
N SER A 793 12.34 19.27 -3.28
CA SER A 793 12.79 17.92 -3.63
C SER A 793 11.67 17.00 -4.15
N ALA A 794 10.41 17.28 -3.81
CA ALA A 794 9.26 16.44 -4.15
C ALA A 794 8.47 16.84 -5.43
N VAL A 795 9.01 17.72 -6.29
CA VAL A 795 8.46 17.91 -7.65
C VAL A 795 8.71 16.64 -8.47
N ALA A 796 7.64 16.03 -8.98
CA ALA A 796 7.71 14.80 -9.78
C ALA A 796 7.11 15.04 -11.17
N VAL A 797 7.73 14.47 -12.20
CA VAL A 797 7.28 14.63 -13.59
C VAL A 797 7.19 13.26 -14.23
N TYR A 798 5.97 12.86 -14.62
CA TYR A 798 5.67 11.48 -15.01
C TYR A 798 4.51 11.41 -16.04
N PRO A 799 4.40 10.30 -16.79
CA PRO A 799 5.43 9.28 -16.96
C PRO A 799 6.68 9.87 -17.64
N ASN A 800 7.86 9.32 -17.40
CA ASN A 800 9.09 9.78 -18.03
C ASN A 800 9.97 8.55 -18.38
N PRO A 801 10.00 8.09 -19.64
CA PRO A 801 9.30 8.66 -20.80
C PRO A 801 7.77 8.54 -20.71
N ALA A 802 7.05 9.58 -21.15
CA ALA A 802 5.60 9.56 -21.30
C ALA A 802 5.20 8.82 -22.58
N ARG A 803 4.04 8.14 -22.57
CA ARG A 803 3.47 7.46 -23.74
C ARG A 803 2.05 7.93 -23.98
N GLY A 804 1.67 8.10 -25.24
CA GLY A 804 0.33 8.57 -25.60
C GLY A 804 0.13 10.08 -25.45
N ASN A 805 1.20 10.87 -25.65
CA ASN A 805 1.21 12.34 -25.63
C ASN A 805 0.86 13.05 -24.29
N GLN A 806 0.60 12.36 -23.18
CA GLN A 806 0.18 13.02 -21.92
C GLN A 806 1.31 13.14 -20.90
N LEU A 807 1.47 14.35 -20.33
CA LEU A 807 2.47 14.69 -19.32
C LEU A 807 1.83 15.18 -18.02
N HIS A 808 2.29 14.69 -16.87
CA HIS A 808 1.94 15.21 -15.54
C HIS A 808 3.15 15.85 -14.85
N VAL A 809 2.93 17.04 -14.27
CA VAL A 809 3.91 17.77 -13.43
C VAL A 809 3.28 17.96 -12.05
N GLN A 810 3.71 17.15 -11.08
CA GLN A 810 3.27 17.24 -9.69
C GLN A 810 4.14 18.24 -8.92
N VAL A 811 3.51 19.32 -8.46
CA VAL A 811 4.08 20.28 -7.51
C VAL A 811 3.63 19.87 -6.10
N PRO A 812 4.56 19.61 -5.16
CA PRO A 812 4.23 19.20 -3.79
C PRO A 812 3.59 20.35 -3.00
N GLU A 813 3.12 20.07 -1.78
CA GLU A 813 2.58 21.12 -0.92
C GLU A 813 3.65 22.10 -0.44
N LEU A 814 3.43 23.36 -0.81
CA LEU A 814 4.27 24.50 -0.47
C LEU A 814 3.86 25.02 0.92
N PRO A 815 4.81 25.37 1.80
CA PRO A 815 4.51 25.70 3.20
C PRO A 815 3.54 26.88 3.39
N ASP A 816 3.61 27.87 2.49
CA ASP A 816 2.81 29.10 2.53
C ASP A 816 2.00 29.29 1.24
N ALA A 817 0.96 30.13 1.29
CA ALA A 817 0.01 30.38 0.20
C ALA A 817 0.58 31.18 -1.00
N ILE A 818 1.89 31.11 -1.22
CA ILE A 818 2.62 31.80 -2.30
C ILE A 818 2.63 30.90 -3.55
N PRO A 819 2.07 31.35 -4.68
CA PRO A 819 1.91 30.49 -5.85
C PRO A 819 3.23 30.17 -6.56
N ALA A 820 3.47 28.89 -6.86
CA ALA A 820 4.49 28.47 -7.80
C ALA A 820 4.07 28.76 -9.25
N ALA A 821 4.97 29.27 -10.07
CA ALA A 821 4.84 29.31 -11.52
C ALA A 821 5.44 28.05 -12.14
N VAL A 822 4.73 27.44 -13.09
CA VAL A 822 5.17 26.27 -13.86
C VAL A 822 5.16 26.61 -15.33
N LEU A 823 6.30 26.38 -15.98
CA LEU A 823 6.57 26.70 -17.38
C LEU A 823 7.08 25.45 -18.09
N ILE A 824 6.40 25.03 -19.15
CA ILE A 824 6.85 23.94 -20.03
C ILE A 824 7.35 24.56 -21.33
N GLN A 825 8.55 24.19 -21.76
CA GLN A 825 9.20 24.70 -22.96
C GLN A 825 9.60 23.56 -23.91
N ASP A 826 9.53 23.81 -25.21
CA ASP A 826 10.11 22.90 -26.21
C ASP A 826 11.65 22.94 -26.18
N VAL A 827 12.31 22.06 -26.93
CA VAL A 827 13.79 22.05 -27.02
C VAL A 827 14.43 23.35 -27.52
N HIS A 828 13.65 24.27 -28.09
CA HIS A 828 14.10 25.58 -28.56
C HIS A 828 13.82 26.69 -27.53
N GLY A 829 13.35 26.35 -26.33
CA GLY A 829 13.00 27.28 -25.27
C GLY A 829 11.69 28.04 -25.49
N ARG A 830 10.87 27.67 -26.48
CA ARG A 830 9.58 28.32 -26.72
C ARG A 830 8.57 27.81 -25.69
N PRO A 831 7.84 28.68 -24.98
CA PRO A 831 6.87 28.26 -23.98
C PRO A 831 5.66 27.60 -24.64
N VAL A 832 5.32 26.40 -24.19
CA VAL A 832 4.18 25.60 -24.67
C VAL A 832 3.03 25.63 -23.64
N LEU A 833 3.36 25.71 -22.35
CA LEU A 833 2.40 25.98 -21.28
C LEU A 833 3.05 26.88 -20.22
N GLU A 834 2.33 27.89 -19.73
CA GLU A 834 2.67 28.62 -18.51
C GLU A 834 1.44 28.67 -17.60
N THR A 835 1.59 28.30 -16.34
CA THR A 835 0.49 28.25 -15.35
C THR A 835 1.00 28.49 -13.93
N ARG A 836 0.08 28.61 -12.95
CA ARG A 836 0.43 28.80 -11.54
C ARG A 836 -0.36 27.88 -10.61
N VAL A 837 0.33 27.35 -9.60
CA VAL A 837 -0.20 26.45 -8.57
C VAL A 837 -0.13 27.15 -7.23
N LYS A 838 -1.27 27.37 -6.56
CA LYS A 838 -1.34 28.22 -5.34
C LYS A 838 -0.83 27.58 -4.05
N ARG A 839 -0.77 26.24 -3.97
CA ARG A 839 -0.38 25.51 -2.75
C ARG A 839 0.24 24.14 -3.06
N SER A 840 -0.48 23.30 -3.80
CA SER A 840 -0.03 22.02 -4.37
C SER A 840 -0.86 21.73 -5.61
N GLY A 841 -0.42 20.80 -6.46
CA GLY A 841 -1.24 20.33 -7.58
C GLY A 841 -0.47 19.61 -8.67
N VAL A 842 -1.19 18.82 -9.47
CA VAL A 842 -0.68 18.15 -10.66
C VAL A 842 -1.16 18.89 -11.90
N ILE A 843 -0.23 19.34 -12.74
CA ILE A 843 -0.53 19.93 -14.05
C ILE A 843 -0.44 18.83 -15.09
N THR A 844 -1.59 18.48 -15.67
CA THR A 844 -1.65 17.59 -16.84
C THR A 844 -1.67 18.42 -18.11
N HIS A 845 -0.85 18.06 -19.10
CA HIS A 845 -0.83 18.71 -20.41
C HIS A 845 -0.52 17.71 -21.51
N ASP A 846 -1.29 17.77 -22.60
CA ASP A 846 -1.07 16.93 -23.78
C ASP A 846 -0.10 17.62 -24.74
N LEU A 847 0.99 16.94 -25.06
CA LEU A 847 2.12 17.42 -25.85
C LEU A 847 2.47 16.35 -26.90
N PRO A 848 2.58 16.71 -28.19
CA PRO A 848 2.93 15.73 -29.22
C PRO A 848 4.31 15.13 -28.96
N GLY A 849 4.49 13.83 -29.25
CA GLY A 849 5.76 13.12 -29.03
C GLY A 849 7.00 13.91 -29.46
N GLY A 850 7.93 14.07 -28.53
CA GLY A 850 9.03 15.04 -28.55
C GLY A 850 9.69 15.18 -27.17
N LEU A 851 10.73 16.01 -27.09
CA LEU A 851 11.45 16.30 -25.85
C LEU A 851 11.07 17.68 -25.31
N TYR A 852 10.85 17.79 -24.00
CA TYR A 852 10.39 19.02 -23.34
C TYR A 852 11.14 19.27 -22.04
N PHE A 853 11.18 20.54 -21.62
CA PHE A 853 11.71 20.97 -20.33
C PHE A 853 10.60 21.56 -19.47
N VAL A 854 10.48 21.07 -18.24
CA VAL A 854 9.51 21.53 -17.24
C VAL A 854 10.24 22.33 -16.18
N LYS A 855 9.84 23.57 -15.95
CA LYS A 855 10.45 24.49 -14.97
C LYS A 855 9.42 24.94 -13.94
N VAL A 856 9.70 24.70 -12.66
CA VAL A 856 8.86 25.10 -11.53
C VAL A 856 9.61 26.15 -10.71
N ARG A 857 8.95 27.24 -10.35
CA ARG A 857 9.53 28.38 -9.62
C ARG A 857 8.58 28.89 -8.53
N THR A 858 9.05 28.95 -7.29
CA THR A 858 8.39 29.68 -6.19
C THR A 858 9.03 31.06 -6.01
N ALA A 859 8.68 31.79 -4.95
CA ALA A 859 9.39 33.00 -4.56
C ALA A 859 10.83 32.71 -4.07
N GLU A 860 11.07 31.49 -3.58
CA GLU A 860 12.27 31.11 -2.81
C GLU A 860 13.18 30.11 -3.55
N ALA A 861 12.65 29.33 -4.51
CA ALA A 861 13.42 28.29 -5.20
C ALA A 861 12.97 28.05 -6.66
N VAL A 862 13.84 27.42 -7.46
CA VAL A 862 13.60 27.05 -8.87
C VAL A 862 14.11 25.63 -9.14
N ARG A 863 13.32 24.81 -9.84
CA ARG A 863 13.71 23.47 -10.31
C ARG A 863 13.37 23.28 -11.79
N VAL A 864 14.18 22.49 -12.50
CA VAL A 864 13.97 22.14 -13.92
C VAL A 864 14.13 20.63 -14.11
N GLU A 865 13.22 20.03 -14.87
CA GLU A 865 13.19 18.59 -15.20
C GLU A 865 13.09 18.40 -16.73
N LYS A 866 13.70 17.32 -17.24
CA LYS A 866 13.72 16.95 -18.67
C LYS A 866 12.80 15.76 -18.91
N VAL A 867 11.94 15.83 -19.93
CA VAL A 867 10.94 14.79 -20.22
C VAL A 867 10.93 14.41 -21.69
N LEU A 868 10.95 13.11 -21.97
CA LEU A 868 10.71 12.54 -23.28
C LEU A 868 9.25 12.07 -23.39
N ILE A 869 8.60 12.38 -24.51
CA ILE A 869 7.27 11.87 -24.84
C ILE A 869 7.37 11.03 -26.11
N GLU A 870 7.01 9.76 -25.99
CA GLU A 870 6.92 8.78 -27.08
C GLU A 870 5.50 8.78 -27.65
N ARG A 871 5.37 8.59 -28.97
CA ARG A 871 4.08 8.47 -29.67
C ARG A 871 3.46 7.08 -29.48
#